data_AF-A0A8B8ZRZ4-F1
#
_entry.id   AF-A0A8B8ZRZ4-F1
#
_cell.length_a   1.000
_cell.length_b   1.000
_cell.length_c   1.000
_cell.angle_alpha   90.00
_cell.angle_beta   90.00
_cell.angle_gamma   90.00
#
_symmetry.space_group_name_H-M   'P 1'
#
loop_
_entity.id
_entity.type
_entity.pdbx_description
1 polymer ?
#
loop_
_entity_poly.entity_id
_entity_poly.type
_entity_poly.pdbx_seq_one_letter_code
_entity_poly.pdbx_strand_id
1 'polypeptide(L)'
;MAMILEAFVSSFAELLVESAKKEVDMLLGVPGEIKKLQNKLRKISKLLADAERKRINDEAVDDWLKELKDFMYDADDILDLYRIEADKCCEGSSSTSSVCFPFPLLSCIRKPLVAHEIGTKIRGLNLKLEEIWKGRSDLNLVELTSHDKQPVTSQSSRMTSPVGEIDIVGSEIEEHTQSLVDSVIKDDGRRNILVFTIVGAGGIGKTTLARRIYNDQRIQEEFSVKKWACISQEFDEINLLRDIYDGNKNELARDQSKSSLEPEVESSLRGKKLFLVLDDLWTAKVWCGLLCNTVKSCAAGSRILVTTRNEQIAKQMMAVHTHYVHKLSSEDSWSLLCKKVVLTGEEGEIQHLKDIGMEIVKKCDGLPLAIKAVAGVLCTKEKTRRTWNGVLESTAWSSSGLPEEVKGALYLSYEDLPSYLKQCFIYCSLFPEDCIINMDTITRLWIAEGFVKAEGSSTVEETAEEYYRELIMRNLLQPYAESNKDRGEFQMHDLLHCLAQYLARDESSVVRKGHEAGSSNGPMKLRRAYVRGRETTEIFDVLVKQDSLRTLIWRGTQMSETQIDVVFNKISRLRLLDLVFSYIQRLPDSLGNLKHLRYLNMSSSQISVMPESIGNLRNLRYLNISCTKISVIPESIGNLTNLQYLTVNFCWSLSRLPNSIVNLHNLRSLDLFETGVVGMPAGLGRLQNLQLLRGFNCTMKELRSLSCLTDLSIK
;
A
#
# COMPACT_ATOMS: atom_id res chain seq x y z
N MET A 1 -3.07 5.03 15.08
CA MET A 1 -3.31 6.47 15.32
C MET A 1 -2.23 7.05 16.22
N ALA A 2 -1.75 6.30 17.22
CA ALA A 2 -0.68 6.70 18.12
C ALA A 2 0.60 7.18 17.43
N MET A 3 1.04 6.56 16.33
CA MET A 3 2.20 7.04 15.58
C MET A 3 1.93 8.37 14.84
N ILE A 4 0.74 8.57 14.27
CA ILE A 4 0.34 9.87 13.68
C ILE A 4 0.29 10.94 14.78
N LEU A 5 -0.24 10.63 15.96
CA LEU A 5 -0.24 11.55 17.10
C LEU A 5 1.16 11.82 17.62
N GLU A 6 2.02 10.81 17.80
CA GLU A 6 3.39 10.99 18.27
C GLU A 6 4.24 11.75 17.25
N ALA A 7 4.16 11.40 15.96
CA ALA A 7 4.81 12.14 14.88
C ALA A 7 4.32 13.58 14.82
N PHE A 8 3.01 13.82 14.96
CA PHE A 8 2.44 15.16 15.01
C PHE A 8 2.88 15.93 16.26
N VAL A 9 2.85 15.31 17.45
CA VAL A 9 3.29 15.91 18.72
C VAL A 9 4.78 16.22 18.68
N SER A 10 5.60 15.34 18.12
CA SER A 10 7.03 15.55 17.87
C SER A 10 7.26 16.66 16.86
N SER A 11 6.57 16.66 15.72
CA SER A 11 6.66 17.69 14.68
C SER A 11 6.25 19.07 15.23
N PHE A 12 5.23 19.13 16.08
CA PHE A 12 4.81 20.35 16.76
C PHE A 12 5.80 20.75 17.88
N ALA A 13 6.43 19.77 18.54
CA ALA A 13 7.50 20.02 19.50
C ALA A 13 8.79 20.51 18.84
N GLU A 14 9.14 19.99 17.66
CA GLU A 14 10.26 20.44 16.82
C GLU A 14 10.02 21.87 16.33
N LEU A 15 8.82 22.17 15.81
CA LEU A 15 8.38 23.54 15.52
C LEU A 15 8.55 24.50 16.72
N LEU A 16 8.34 24.01 17.94
CA LEU A 16 8.50 24.78 19.19
C LEU A 16 9.95 24.88 19.69
N VAL A 17 10.80 23.90 19.37
CA VAL A 17 12.22 23.86 19.76
C VAL A 17 13.06 24.70 18.80
N GLU A 18 12.77 24.64 17.49
CA GLU A 18 13.44 25.47 16.48
C GLU A 18 13.01 26.95 16.56
N SER A 19 11.81 27.24 17.06
CA SER A 19 11.22 28.58 17.00
C SER A 19 11.04 29.25 18.37
N ALA A 20 12.10 29.29 19.18
CA ALA A 20 12.27 30.08 20.42
C ALA A 20 10.98 30.71 21.04
N LYS A 21 10.06 29.85 21.50
CA LYS A 21 9.03 29.95 22.57
C LYS A 21 8.19 31.23 22.82
N LYS A 22 8.41 32.39 22.21
CA LYS A 22 7.58 33.61 22.39
C LYS A 22 7.40 34.44 21.12
N GLU A 23 8.39 34.51 20.24
CA GLU A 23 8.33 35.38 19.06
C GLU A 23 7.34 34.86 18.00
N VAL A 24 7.33 33.56 17.67
CA VAL A 24 6.37 33.01 16.67
C VAL A 24 4.92 33.21 17.09
N ASP A 25 4.61 32.95 18.36
CA ASP A 25 3.29 33.14 18.95
C ASP A 25 2.82 34.59 18.81
N MET A 26 3.70 35.57 19.02
CA MET A 26 3.39 36.99 18.80
C MET A 26 3.28 37.33 17.32
N LEU A 27 4.15 36.77 16.48
CA LEU A 27 4.24 37.07 15.05
C LEU A 27 3.11 36.43 14.23
N LEU A 28 2.55 35.31 14.68
CA LEU A 28 1.31 34.70 14.18
C LEU A 28 0.05 35.31 14.83
N GLY A 29 0.19 36.22 15.81
CA GLY A 29 -0.92 36.84 16.52
C GLY A 29 -1.71 35.90 17.43
N VAL A 30 -1.07 34.83 17.94
CA VAL A 30 -1.66 33.78 18.78
C VAL A 30 -0.82 33.46 20.02
N PRO A 31 -0.60 34.43 20.93
CA PRO A 31 0.23 34.22 22.10
C PRO A 31 -0.26 33.09 23.01
N GLY A 32 0.57 32.06 23.21
CA GLY A 32 0.33 30.93 24.10
C GLY A 32 -0.50 29.79 23.49
N GLU A 33 -1.07 29.97 22.29
CA GLU A 33 -1.94 28.97 21.66
C GLU A 33 -1.16 27.71 21.28
N ILE A 34 0.03 27.84 20.70
CA ILE A 34 0.87 26.69 20.31
C ILE A 34 1.23 25.84 21.55
N LYS A 35 1.65 26.48 22.64
CA LYS A 35 1.95 25.77 23.90
C LYS A 35 0.72 25.08 24.50
N LYS A 36 -0.46 25.70 24.42
CA LYS A 36 -1.73 25.12 24.87
C LYS A 36 -2.06 23.85 24.09
N LEU A 37 -1.90 23.88 22.77
CA LEU A 37 -2.16 22.73 21.90
C LEU A 37 -1.23 21.56 22.24
N GLN A 38 0.07 21.82 22.33
CA GLN A 38 1.08 20.81 22.65
C GLN A 38 0.80 20.11 23.99
N ASN A 39 0.51 20.89 25.04
CA ASN A 39 0.26 20.35 26.37
C ASN A 39 -0.95 19.42 26.38
N LYS A 40 -2.01 19.76 25.64
CA LYS A 40 -3.21 18.94 25.58
C LYS A 40 -2.99 17.67 24.77
N LEU A 41 -2.32 17.75 23.63
CA LEU A 41 -1.98 16.57 22.83
C LEU A 41 -1.09 15.59 23.60
N ARG A 42 -0.14 16.09 24.41
CA ARG A 42 0.67 15.24 25.30
C ARG A 42 -0.17 14.51 26.35
N LYS A 43 -1.27 15.10 26.82
CA LYS A 43 -2.17 14.40 27.74
C LYS A 43 -3.00 13.36 27.00
N ILE A 44 -3.48 13.68 25.79
CA ILE A 44 -4.22 12.74 24.93
C ILE A 44 -3.35 11.54 24.56
N SER A 45 -2.07 11.74 24.26
CA SER A 45 -1.16 10.66 23.85
C SER A 45 -1.01 9.56 24.90
N LYS A 46 -1.20 9.88 26.18
CA LYS A 46 -1.15 8.90 27.26
C LYS A 46 -2.39 8.01 27.34
N LEU A 47 -3.51 8.44 26.74
CA LEU A 47 -4.79 7.71 26.74
C LEU A 47 -4.98 6.90 25.46
N LEU A 48 -4.19 7.18 24.41
CA LEU A 48 -4.39 6.58 23.10
C LEU A 48 -4.26 5.05 23.08
N ALA A 49 -3.32 4.49 23.83
CA ALA A 49 -3.12 3.04 23.83
C ALA A 49 -4.36 2.30 24.38
N ASP A 50 -4.97 2.82 25.44
CA ASP A 50 -6.20 2.26 26.02
C ASP A 50 -7.40 2.48 25.09
N ALA A 51 -7.51 3.69 24.52
CA ALA A 51 -8.57 4.00 23.56
C ALA A 51 -8.50 3.10 22.32
N GLU A 52 -7.31 2.90 21.73
CA GLU A 52 -7.11 2.02 20.57
C GLU A 52 -7.50 0.57 20.87
N ARG A 53 -7.27 0.07 22.10
CA ARG A 53 -7.68 -1.27 22.54
C ARG A 53 -9.20 -1.39 22.68
N LYS A 54 -9.86 -0.36 23.22
CA LYS A 54 -11.31 -0.35 23.47
C LYS A 54 -12.14 -0.06 22.23
N ARG A 55 -11.56 0.61 21.22
CA ARG A 55 -12.20 1.02 19.96
C ARG A 55 -13.12 -0.03 19.33
N ILE A 56 -12.72 -1.29 19.32
CA ILE A 56 -13.48 -2.35 18.65
C ILE A 56 -14.73 -2.77 19.44
N ASN A 57 -14.69 -2.63 20.77
CA ASN A 57 -15.74 -3.09 21.69
C ASN A 57 -16.61 -1.94 22.24
N ASP A 58 -16.19 -0.69 22.06
CA ASP A 58 -16.84 0.50 22.59
C ASP A 58 -17.00 1.56 21.49
N GLU A 59 -18.24 1.72 21.02
CA GLU A 59 -18.61 2.64 19.94
C GLU A 59 -18.34 4.11 20.30
N ALA A 60 -18.53 4.50 21.57
CA ALA A 60 -18.27 5.87 22.01
C ALA A 60 -16.77 6.20 21.99
N VAL A 61 -15.92 5.21 22.33
CA VAL A 61 -14.47 5.35 22.20
C VAL A 61 -14.04 5.39 20.73
N ASP A 62 -14.66 4.58 19.86
CA ASP A 62 -14.39 4.60 18.41
C ASP A 62 -14.72 5.97 17.79
N ASP A 63 -15.89 6.52 18.09
CA ASP A 63 -16.30 7.83 17.58
C ASP A 63 -15.40 8.96 18.08
N TRP A 64 -15.02 8.94 19.36
CA TRP A 64 -14.05 9.89 19.91
C TRP A 64 -12.68 9.79 19.23
N LEU A 65 -12.21 8.57 18.94
CA LEU A 65 -10.97 8.35 18.19
C LEU A 65 -11.09 8.85 16.74
N LYS A 66 -12.23 8.67 16.07
CA LYS A 66 -12.46 9.20 14.72
C LYS A 66 -12.36 10.72 14.69
N GLU A 67 -13.02 11.40 15.62
CA GLU A 67 -12.95 12.87 15.74
C GLU A 67 -11.52 13.36 16.00
N LEU A 68 -10.81 12.69 16.92
CA LEU A 68 -9.42 12.99 17.21
C LEU A 68 -8.55 12.79 15.96
N LYS A 69 -8.71 11.68 15.23
CA LYS A 69 -7.96 11.41 14.00
C LYS A 69 -8.20 12.47 12.93
N ASP A 70 -9.46 12.89 12.77
CA ASP A 70 -9.82 13.96 11.85
C ASP A 70 -9.15 15.27 12.20
N PHE A 71 -9.16 15.62 13.49
CA PHE A 71 -8.43 16.75 14.02
C PHE A 71 -6.93 16.66 13.70
N MET A 72 -6.33 15.48 13.87
CA MET A 72 -4.91 15.25 13.59
C MET A 72 -4.57 15.54 12.13
N TYR A 73 -5.41 15.10 11.20
CA TYR A 73 -5.22 15.39 9.79
C TYR A 73 -5.35 16.90 9.48
N ASP A 74 -6.40 17.56 9.97
CA ASP A 74 -6.56 19.00 9.76
C ASP A 74 -5.35 19.78 10.28
N ALA A 75 -4.84 19.40 11.44
CA ALA A 75 -3.71 20.04 12.07
C ALA A 75 -2.40 19.82 11.28
N ASP A 76 -2.16 18.60 10.80
CA ASP A 76 -0.99 18.24 10.00
C ASP A 76 -0.99 18.96 8.62
N ASP A 77 -2.16 19.15 8.00
CA ASP A 77 -2.26 19.94 6.76
C ASP A 77 -1.93 21.42 6.98
N ILE A 78 -2.36 22.00 8.12
CA ILE A 78 -2.02 23.39 8.49
C ILE A 78 -0.52 23.55 8.72
N LEU A 79 0.13 22.58 9.38
CA LEU A 79 1.58 22.60 9.58
C LEU A 79 2.35 22.54 8.27
N ASP A 80 1.89 21.69 7.35
CA ASP A 80 2.51 21.54 6.04
C ASP A 80 2.36 22.83 5.21
N LEU A 81 1.22 23.52 5.28
CA LEU A 81 1.02 24.85 4.69
C LEU A 81 2.00 25.90 5.25
N TYR A 82 2.20 25.90 6.57
CA TYR A 82 3.15 26.82 7.21
C TYR A 82 4.58 26.60 6.70
N ARG A 83 5.03 25.35 6.60
CA ARG A 83 6.35 24.99 6.06
C ARG A 83 6.51 25.48 4.62
N ILE A 84 5.51 25.25 3.77
CA ILE A 84 5.53 25.69 2.37
C ILE A 84 5.69 27.21 2.24
N GLU A 85 4.96 27.99 3.04
CA GLU A 85 5.02 29.46 2.98
C GLU A 85 6.30 30.02 3.60
N ALA A 86 6.87 29.32 4.59
CA ALA A 86 8.19 29.63 5.12
C ALA A 86 9.30 29.43 4.06
N ASP A 87 9.30 28.31 3.34
CA ASP A 87 10.34 28.05 2.33
C ASP A 87 10.33 29.09 1.20
N LYS A 88 9.15 29.56 0.76
CA LYS A 88 9.01 30.61 -0.25
C LYS A 88 9.65 31.95 0.12
N CYS A 89 9.65 32.30 1.40
CA CYS A 89 10.12 33.61 1.83
C CYS A 89 11.65 33.70 1.99
N CYS A 90 12.35 32.55 1.97
CA CYS A 90 13.80 32.45 2.05
C CYS A 90 14.51 32.71 0.70
N GLU A 91 13.83 32.53 -0.43
CA GLU A 91 14.43 32.66 -1.79
C GLU A 91 14.52 34.10 -2.30
N GLY A 92 13.83 35.07 -1.67
CA GLY A 92 13.81 36.48 -2.11
C GLY A 92 14.99 37.33 -1.64
N SER A 93 15.90 36.83 -0.80
CA SER A 93 17.05 37.58 -0.27
C SER A 93 18.35 37.22 -0.98
N SER A 94 18.43 37.56 -2.27
CA SER A 94 19.69 37.79 -2.97
C SER A 94 20.04 39.28 -2.88
N SER A 95 20.40 39.74 -1.68
CA SER A 95 21.04 41.05 -1.50
C SER A 95 21.97 41.03 -0.29
N THR A 96 23.12 41.67 -0.49
CA THR A 96 24.31 41.71 0.35
C THR A 96 24.10 42.39 1.71
N SER A 97 23.37 41.75 2.62
CA SER A 97 23.36 42.14 4.05
C SER A 97 23.47 40.90 4.93
N SER A 98 24.56 40.85 5.70
CA SER A 98 25.02 39.74 6.54
C SER A 98 24.20 39.52 7.83
N VAL A 99 22.87 39.57 7.75
CA VAL A 99 22.00 39.13 8.85
C VAL A 99 20.99 38.12 8.31
N CYS A 100 21.49 36.94 7.98
CA CYS A 100 20.67 35.76 7.77
C CYS A 100 20.27 35.24 9.15
N PHE A 101 19.02 35.43 9.57
CA PHE A 101 18.53 34.74 10.77
C PHE A 101 18.54 33.23 10.47
N PRO A 102 19.09 32.38 11.35
CA PRO A 102 19.35 30.97 11.07
C PRO A 102 18.08 30.08 11.07
N PHE A 103 16.88 30.66 10.95
CA PHE A 103 15.61 29.95 11.12
C PHE A 103 14.66 30.19 9.93
N PRO A 104 14.60 29.26 8.96
CA PRO A 104 13.73 29.36 7.77
C PRO A 104 12.24 29.54 8.10
N LEU A 105 11.80 29.03 9.25
CA LEU A 105 10.40 29.03 9.68
C LEU A 105 9.85 30.45 9.98
N LEU A 106 10.69 31.43 10.27
CA LEU A 106 10.27 32.81 10.60
C LEU A 106 10.04 33.69 9.36
N SER A 107 10.24 33.18 8.16
CA SER A 107 10.23 33.96 6.93
C SER A 107 8.81 34.29 6.42
N CYS A 108 7.82 33.44 6.72
CA CYS A 108 6.40 33.66 6.40
C CYS A 108 5.82 34.92 7.07
N ILE A 109 6.49 35.40 8.11
CA ILE A 109 6.23 36.62 8.88
C ILE A 109 6.45 37.88 8.02
N ARG A 110 7.18 37.77 6.90
CA ARG A 110 7.30 38.84 5.89
C ARG A 110 5.97 39.14 5.18
N LYS A 111 4.95 38.29 5.34
CA LYS A 111 3.58 38.48 4.80
C LYS A 111 2.56 38.45 5.95
N PRO A 112 2.22 39.62 6.56
CA PRO A 112 1.35 39.69 7.73
C PRO A 112 -0.02 39.01 7.55
N LEU A 113 -0.61 39.06 6.35
CA LEU A 113 -1.89 38.41 6.04
C LEU A 113 -1.80 36.88 6.14
N VAL A 114 -0.72 36.28 5.63
CA VAL A 114 -0.50 34.82 5.66
C VAL A 114 -0.23 34.37 7.09
N ALA A 115 0.60 35.11 7.83
CA ALA A 115 0.87 34.85 9.24
C ALA A 115 -0.42 34.91 10.09
N HIS A 116 -1.27 35.91 9.86
CA HIS A 116 -2.56 36.03 10.54
C HIS A 116 -3.51 34.88 10.18
N GLU A 117 -3.60 34.49 8.90
CA GLU A 117 -4.43 33.37 8.47
C GLU A 117 -4.01 32.06 9.18
N ILE A 118 -2.71 31.77 9.23
CA ILE A 118 -2.19 30.59 9.92
C ILE A 118 -2.49 30.66 11.42
N GLY A 119 -2.31 31.83 12.05
CA GLY A 119 -2.67 32.05 13.44
C GLY A 119 -4.15 31.77 13.73
N THR A 120 -5.07 32.29 12.91
CA THR A 120 -6.51 32.02 13.07
C THR A 120 -6.84 30.53 12.98
N LYS A 121 -6.20 29.80 12.06
CA LYS A 121 -6.34 28.34 11.94
C LYS A 121 -5.83 27.60 13.18
N ILE A 122 -4.68 27.99 13.75
CA ILE A 122 -4.14 27.41 15.00
C ILE A 122 -5.11 27.63 16.17
N ARG A 123 -5.68 28.83 16.29
CA ARG A 123 -6.69 29.12 17.34
C ARG A 123 -7.92 28.24 17.18
N GLY A 124 -8.40 28.06 15.95
CA GLY A 124 -9.49 27.13 15.63
C GLY A 124 -9.18 25.69 16.04
N LEU A 125 -7.96 25.20 15.79
CA LEU A 125 -7.52 23.87 16.24
C LEU A 125 -7.58 23.72 17.76
N ASN A 126 -7.14 24.72 18.53
CA ASN A 126 -7.22 24.65 19.99
C ASN A 126 -8.65 24.55 20.53
N LEU A 127 -9.61 25.24 19.89
CA LEU A 127 -11.03 25.16 20.23
C LEU A 127 -11.57 23.76 19.94
N LYS A 128 -11.34 23.25 18.72
CA LYS A 128 -11.76 21.89 18.33
C LYS A 128 -11.16 20.81 19.23
N LEU A 129 -9.88 20.94 19.60
CA LEU A 129 -9.23 20.00 20.52
C LEU A 129 -9.78 20.12 21.96
N GLU A 130 -10.28 21.29 22.38
CA GLU A 130 -10.99 21.43 23.67
C GLU A 130 -12.32 20.69 23.67
N GLU A 131 -13.07 20.75 22.59
CA GLU A 131 -14.34 20.02 22.45
C GLU A 131 -14.11 18.51 22.52
N ILE A 132 -13.18 17.99 21.70
CA ILE A 132 -12.78 16.57 21.70
C ILE A 132 -12.29 16.16 23.11
N TRP A 133 -11.51 17.02 23.77
CA TRP A 133 -11.00 16.75 25.11
C TRP A 133 -12.09 16.69 26.18
N LYS A 134 -13.18 17.44 26.03
CA LYS A 134 -14.32 17.39 26.97
C LYS A 134 -15.15 16.12 26.79
N GLY A 135 -15.37 15.70 25.53
CA GLY A 135 -16.13 14.50 25.19
C GLY A 135 -15.55 13.19 25.76
N ARG A 136 -14.28 13.17 26.16
CA ARG A 136 -13.64 12.00 26.78
C ARG A 136 -14.12 11.69 28.20
N SER A 137 -14.78 12.63 28.88
CA SER A 137 -15.05 12.55 30.33
C SER A 137 -15.89 11.34 30.69
N ASP A 138 -16.67 10.83 29.74
CA ASP A 138 -17.59 9.71 29.92
C ASP A 138 -16.99 8.36 29.45
N LEU A 139 -15.77 8.35 28.89
CA LEU A 139 -15.18 7.19 28.19
C LEU A 139 -14.33 6.26 29.06
N ASN A 140 -14.23 6.49 30.38
CA ASN A 140 -13.46 5.66 31.33
C ASN A 140 -12.05 5.23 30.82
N LEU A 141 -11.34 6.15 30.16
CA LEU A 141 -10.01 5.90 29.61
C LEU A 141 -8.93 6.01 30.70
N VAL A 142 -7.98 5.08 30.69
CA VAL A 142 -6.90 5.01 31.71
C VAL A 142 -5.53 5.28 31.07
N GLU A 143 -4.66 5.98 31.80
CA GLU A 143 -3.25 6.08 31.42
C GLU A 143 -2.59 4.70 31.62
N LEU A 144 -2.30 4.00 30.53
CA LEU A 144 -1.48 2.79 30.60
C LEU A 144 -0.03 3.22 30.84
N THR A 145 0.51 2.89 32.01
CA THR A 145 1.93 3.14 32.33
C THR A 145 2.80 2.41 31.31
N SER A 146 3.80 3.11 30.79
CA SER A 146 4.76 2.67 29.77
C SER A 146 5.69 1.55 30.26
N HIS A 147 5.13 0.40 30.63
CA HIS A 147 5.87 -0.84 30.80
C HIS A 147 5.94 -1.67 29.51
N ASP A 148 5.21 -1.28 28.45
CA ASP A 148 5.21 -1.94 27.13
C ASP A 148 5.93 -1.17 26.03
N LYS A 149 6.50 0.02 26.31
CA LYS A 149 7.50 0.60 25.41
C LYS A 149 8.82 -0.09 25.71
N GLN A 150 8.97 -1.35 25.30
CA GLN A 150 10.33 -1.79 25.00
C GLN A 150 10.81 -0.85 23.89
N PRO A 151 11.87 -0.05 24.10
CA PRO A 151 12.61 0.41 22.95
C PRO A 151 13.09 -0.88 22.31
N VAL A 152 12.53 -1.23 21.16
CA VAL A 152 13.22 -2.17 20.29
C VAL A 152 14.47 -1.39 19.89
N THR A 153 15.53 -1.55 20.68
CA THR A 153 16.88 -1.39 20.17
C THR A 153 16.86 -2.18 18.88
N SER A 154 17.08 -1.46 17.79
CA SER A 154 17.34 -1.97 16.46
C SER A 154 18.58 -2.87 16.49
N GLN A 155 18.50 -4.00 17.19
CA GLN A 155 19.16 -5.22 16.79
C GLN A 155 18.35 -5.82 15.65
N SER A 156 18.16 -5.04 14.58
CA SER A 156 18.01 -5.60 13.26
C SER A 156 19.38 -6.20 12.95
N SER A 157 19.64 -7.42 13.43
CA SER A 157 20.58 -8.28 12.74
C SER A 157 20.14 -8.23 11.28
N ARG A 158 21.06 -7.90 10.37
CA ARG A 158 20.74 -7.82 8.93
C ARG A 158 20.23 -9.21 8.51
N MET A 159 18.92 -9.40 8.53
CA MET A 159 18.28 -10.67 8.22
C MET A 159 18.06 -10.72 6.72
N THR A 160 19.07 -11.16 5.99
CA THR A 160 18.90 -11.71 4.65
C THR A 160 18.46 -13.17 4.79
N SER A 161 17.17 -13.40 5.06
CA SER A 161 16.62 -14.75 4.98
C SER A 161 16.21 -15.05 3.53
N PRO A 162 16.54 -16.23 2.99
CA PRO A 162 16.07 -16.65 1.68
C PRO A 162 14.57 -16.95 1.76
N VAL A 163 13.77 -15.92 1.50
CA VAL A 163 12.35 -16.03 1.18
C VAL A 163 12.22 -16.90 -0.07
N GLY A 164 11.79 -18.14 0.08
CA GLY A 164 11.71 -19.08 -1.03
C GLY A 164 11.11 -20.44 -0.72
N GLU A 165 10.96 -20.84 0.54
CA GLU A 165 10.24 -22.09 0.85
C GLU A 165 8.76 -21.82 1.09
N ILE A 166 7.90 -22.54 0.36
CA ILE A 166 6.49 -22.66 0.70
C ILE A 166 6.44 -23.43 2.03
N ASP A 167 6.11 -22.76 3.13
CA ASP A 167 6.05 -23.41 4.45
C ASP A 167 4.85 -24.34 4.49
N ILE A 168 5.15 -25.59 4.17
CA ILE A 168 4.21 -26.69 4.11
C ILE A 168 4.64 -27.71 5.16
N VAL A 169 3.66 -28.23 5.86
CA VAL A 169 3.78 -29.23 6.91
C VAL A 169 2.79 -30.36 6.64
N GLY A 170 3.07 -31.54 7.18
CA GLY A 170 2.29 -32.76 6.98
C GLY A 170 2.63 -33.49 5.67
N SER A 171 2.58 -34.83 5.71
CA SER A 171 2.72 -35.70 4.53
C SER A 171 1.44 -35.76 3.69
N GLU A 172 0.29 -35.50 4.30
CA GLU A 172 -1.03 -35.61 3.67
C GLU A 172 -1.17 -34.69 2.44
N ILE A 173 -0.60 -33.49 2.48
CA ILE A 173 -0.70 -32.54 1.35
C ILE A 173 0.01 -33.07 0.10
N GLU A 174 1.10 -33.83 0.26
CA GLU A 174 1.79 -34.45 -0.87
C GLU A 174 0.94 -35.58 -1.44
N GLU A 175 0.41 -36.46 -0.58
CA GLU A 175 -0.50 -37.53 -0.98
C GLU A 175 -1.74 -36.99 -1.71
N HIS A 176 -2.34 -35.91 -1.20
CA HIS A 176 -3.48 -35.24 -1.82
C HIS A 176 -3.11 -34.60 -3.16
N THR A 177 -1.92 -34.00 -3.26
CA THR A 177 -1.40 -33.44 -4.52
C THR A 177 -1.27 -34.55 -5.56
N GLN A 178 -0.58 -35.64 -5.22
CA GLN A 178 -0.35 -36.77 -6.12
C GLN A 178 -1.68 -37.39 -6.58
N SER A 179 -2.60 -37.65 -5.65
CA SER A 179 -3.93 -38.21 -5.95
C SER A 179 -4.76 -37.32 -6.89
N LEU A 180 -4.74 -36.00 -6.68
CA LEU A 180 -5.45 -35.05 -7.53
C LEU A 180 -4.80 -34.93 -8.91
N VAL A 181 -3.46 -34.89 -9.00
CA VAL A 181 -2.75 -34.86 -10.28
C VAL A 181 -3.07 -36.12 -11.09
N ASP A 182 -3.03 -37.30 -10.48
CA ASP A 182 -3.39 -38.56 -11.13
C ASP A 182 -4.82 -38.52 -11.68
N SER A 183 -5.75 -37.96 -10.91
CA SER A 183 -7.15 -37.81 -11.30
C SER A 183 -7.36 -36.79 -12.42
N VAL A 184 -6.60 -35.69 -12.42
CA VAL A 184 -6.66 -34.63 -13.43
C VAL A 184 -6.09 -35.10 -14.77
N ILE A 185 -4.98 -35.84 -14.75
CA ILE A 185 -4.28 -36.33 -15.96
C ILE A 185 -5.01 -37.53 -16.57
N LYS A 186 -5.71 -38.33 -15.77
CA LYS A 186 -6.42 -39.52 -16.25
C LYS A 186 -7.31 -39.19 -17.45
N ASP A 187 -7.06 -39.91 -18.54
CA ASP A 187 -7.94 -39.90 -19.71
C ASP A 187 -9.15 -40.80 -19.40
N ASP A 188 -10.33 -40.20 -19.28
CA ASP A 188 -11.59 -40.89 -19.05
C ASP A 188 -12.37 -41.12 -20.36
N GLY A 189 -11.75 -40.82 -21.52
CA GLY A 189 -12.35 -40.96 -22.84
C GLY A 189 -13.49 -39.96 -23.11
N ARG A 190 -13.75 -39.02 -22.18
CA ARG A 190 -14.80 -38.01 -22.34
C ARG A 190 -14.28 -36.86 -23.20
N ARG A 191 -15.11 -36.44 -24.15
CA ARG A 191 -14.82 -35.29 -25.04
C ARG A 191 -15.06 -33.93 -24.37
N ASN A 192 -15.67 -33.90 -23.19
CA ASN A 192 -16.04 -32.67 -22.50
C ASN A 192 -14.92 -32.18 -21.57
N ILE A 193 -14.95 -30.88 -21.29
CA ILE A 193 -14.07 -30.24 -20.29
C ILE A 193 -14.54 -30.67 -18.91
N LEU A 194 -13.61 -31.16 -18.09
CA LEU A 194 -13.92 -31.64 -16.74
C LEU A 194 -13.53 -30.58 -15.71
N VAL A 195 -14.39 -30.39 -14.72
CA VAL A 195 -14.19 -29.46 -13.61
C VAL A 195 -13.86 -30.25 -12.34
N PHE A 196 -12.74 -29.91 -11.71
CA PHE A 196 -12.30 -30.40 -10.42
C PHE A 196 -12.41 -29.25 -9.42
N THR A 197 -12.78 -29.52 -8.17
CA THR A 197 -12.94 -28.48 -7.17
C THR A 197 -12.25 -28.82 -5.86
N ILE A 198 -11.62 -27.83 -5.24
CA ILE A 198 -11.01 -27.87 -3.91
C ILE A 198 -11.83 -26.95 -3.01
N VAL A 199 -12.44 -27.52 -1.97
CA VAL A 199 -13.36 -26.82 -1.05
C VAL A 199 -12.75 -26.78 0.36
N GLY A 200 -12.90 -25.64 1.04
CA GLY A 200 -12.43 -25.49 2.41
C GLY A 200 -12.49 -24.05 2.93
N ALA A 201 -12.31 -23.89 4.24
CA ALA A 201 -12.39 -22.60 4.93
C ALA A 201 -11.36 -21.55 4.42
N GLY A 202 -11.57 -20.28 4.75
CA GLY A 202 -10.60 -19.22 4.47
C GLY A 202 -9.26 -19.49 5.16
N GLY A 203 -8.14 -19.25 4.49
CA GLY A 203 -6.80 -19.46 5.06
C GLY A 203 -6.39 -20.93 5.32
N ILE A 204 -7.19 -21.91 4.87
CA ILE A 204 -6.94 -23.36 5.10
C ILE A 204 -5.81 -23.94 4.22
N GLY A 205 -5.40 -23.25 3.15
CA GLY A 205 -4.36 -23.71 2.23
C GLY A 205 -4.84 -24.25 0.88
N LYS A 206 -6.09 -23.96 0.45
CA LYS A 206 -6.61 -24.36 -0.87
C LYS A 206 -5.72 -23.91 -2.02
N THR A 207 -5.40 -22.62 -2.06
CA THR A 207 -4.50 -22.01 -3.05
C THR A 207 -3.12 -22.66 -3.03
N THR A 208 -2.61 -23.03 -1.85
CA THR A 208 -1.33 -23.74 -1.71
C THR A 208 -1.37 -25.13 -2.37
N LEU A 209 -2.44 -25.90 -2.13
CA LEU A 209 -2.65 -27.20 -2.79
C LEU A 209 -2.82 -27.05 -4.31
N ALA A 210 -3.63 -26.08 -4.75
CA ALA A 210 -3.82 -25.80 -6.17
C ALA A 210 -2.51 -25.39 -6.87
N ARG A 211 -1.65 -24.58 -6.23
CA ARG A 211 -0.33 -24.21 -6.76
C ARG A 211 0.59 -25.42 -6.90
N ARG A 212 0.55 -26.38 -5.95
CA ARG A 212 1.32 -27.63 -6.07
C ARG A 212 0.87 -28.45 -7.27
N ILE A 213 -0.44 -28.63 -7.44
CA ILE A 213 -1.00 -29.34 -8.60
C ILE A 213 -0.58 -28.61 -9.89
N TYR A 214 -0.76 -27.29 -9.94
CA TYR A 214 -0.41 -26.50 -11.12
C TYR A 214 1.07 -26.63 -11.49
N ASN A 215 1.97 -26.62 -10.51
CA ASN A 215 3.42 -26.71 -10.73
C ASN A 215 3.94 -28.16 -10.85
N ASP A 216 3.11 -29.19 -10.72
CA ASP A 216 3.53 -30.58 -10.89
C ASP A 216 4.03 -30.81 -12.33
N GLN A 217 5.20 -31.45 -12.45
CA GLN A 217 5.85 -31.65 -13.74
C GLN A 217 4.95 -32.38 -14.75
N ARG A 218 4.12 -33.33 -14.30
CA ARG A 218 3.23 -34.08 -15.18
C ARG A 218 2.10 -33.20 -15.71
N ILE A 219 1.59 -32.26 -14.90
CA ILE A 219 0.66 -31.22 -15.38
C ILE A 219 1.35 -30.29 -16.38
N GLN A 220 2.62 -29.96 -16.12
CA GLN A 220 3.41 -29.14 -17.03
C GLN A 220 3.69 -29.83 -18.38
N GLU A 221 3.75 -31.15 -18.43
CA GLU A 221 3.99 -31.90 -19.67
C GLU A 221 2.68 -32.24 -20.41
N GLU A 222 1.60 -32.55 -19.69
CA GLU A 222 0.34 -33.04 -20.26
C GLU A 222 -0.48 -31.95 -20.99
N PHE A 223 -0.42 -30.71 -20.52
CA PHE A 223 -1.25 -29.60 -21.02
C PHE A 223 -0.44 -28.62 -21.86
N SER A 224 -0.89 -28.32 -23.07
CA SER A 224 -0.16 -27.36 -23.92
C SER A 224 -0.37 -25.90 -23.49
N VAL A 225 -1.51 -25.60 -22.85
CA VAL A 225 -1.82 -24.27 -22.30
C VAL A 225 -2.15 -24.41 -20.82
N LYS A 226 -1.51 -23.60 -19.99
CA LYS A 226 -1.80 -23.50 -18.56
C LYS A 226 -2.05 -22.05 -18.21
N LYS A 227 -3.14 -21.79 -17.47
CA LYS A 227 -3.50 -20.44 -17.02
C LYS A 227 -3.96 -20.50 -15.57
N TRP A 228 -3.64 -19.45 -14.82
CA TRP A 228 -4.09 -19.24 -13.46
C TRP A 228 -4.82 -17.90 -13.39
N ALA A 229 -6.05 -17.91 -12.87
CA ALA A 229 -6.83 -16.69 -12.66
C ALA A 229 -7.36 -16.65 -11.22
N CYS A 230 -7.01 -15.60 -10.48
CA CYS A 230 -7.58 -15.31 -9.16
C CYS A 230 -8.89 -14.53 -9.34
N ILE A 231 -9.97 -14.99 -8.70
CA ILE A 231 -11.31 -14.45 -8.90
C ILE A 231 -11.75 -13.73 -7.64
N SER A 232 -11.66 -12.41 -7.63
CA SER A 232 -12.25 -11.59 -6.57
C SER A 232 -13.79 -11.71 -6.54
N GLN A 233 -14.42 -11.42 -5.39
CA GLN A 233 -15.89 -11.40 -5.24
C GLN A 233 -16.61 -10.61 -6.36
N GLU A 234 -16.05 -9.45 -6.72
CA GLU A 234 -16.52 -8.59 -7.80
C GLU A 234 -15.51 -8.63 -8.96
N PHE A 235 -15.50 -9.72 -9.74
CA PHE A 235 -14.56 -9.89 -10.85
C PHE A 235 -14.94 -9.08 -12.10
N ASP A 236 -13.94 -8.59 -12.83
CA ASP A 236 -14.11 -7.94 -14.13
C ASP A 236 -13.98 -8.98 -15.24
N GLU A 237 -15.09 -9.27 -15.93
CA GLU A 237 -15.16 -10.25 -17.01
C GLU A 237 -14.11 -10.01 -18.10
N ILE A 238 -13.80 -8.75 -18.43
CA ILE A 238 -12.83 -8.43 -19.49
C ILE A 238 -11.41 -8.73 -19.01
N ASN A 239 -11.07 -8.37 -17.78
CA ASN A 239 -9.73 -8.68 -17.25
C ASN A 239 -9.56 -10.20 -17.11
N LEU A 240 -10.59 -10.92 -16.66
CA LEU A 240 -10.56 -12.38 -16.61
C LEU A 240 -10.33 -12.99 -18.00
N LEU A 241 -11.04 -12.53 -19.03
CA LEU A 241 -10.82 -12.96 -20.41
C LEU A 241 -9.39 -12.67 -20.88
N ARG A 242 -8.82 -11.52 -20.52
CA ARG A 242 -7.41 -11.18 -20.83
C ARG A 242 -6.42 -12.09 -20.11
N ASP A 243 -6.73 -12.51 -18.89
CA ASP A 243 -5.85 -13.38 -18.11
C ASP A 243 -5.79 -14.80 -18.67
N ILE A 244 -6.88 -15.27 -19.28
CA ILE A 244 -6.92 -16.57 -19.95
C ILE A 244 -6.49 -16.53 -21.42
N TYR A 245 -6.32 -15.35 -22.02
CA TYR A 245 -5.87 -15.20 -23.41
C TYR A 245 -4.52 -15.89 -23.63
N ASP A 246 -4.44 -16.71 -24.68
CA ASP A 246 -3.24 -17.45 -25.03
C ASP A 246 -2.50 -16.83 -26.22
N GLY A 247 -2.03 -15.61 -26.00
CA GLY A 247 -1.20 -14.82 -26.92
C GLY A 247 -0.52 -13.67 -26.18
N ASN A 248 0.09 -12.74 -26.93
CA ASN A 248 0.70 -11.57 -26.32
C ASN A 248 -0.39 -10.59 -25.85
N LYS A 249 -0.50 -10.36 -24.55
CA LYS A 249 -1.51 -9.45 -23.97
C LYS A 249 -1.46 -8.03 -24.56
N ASN A 250 -0.31 -7.61 -25.09
CA ASN A 250 -0.14 -6.30 -25.74
C ASN A 250 -0.82 -6.19 -27.11
N GLU A 251 -1.19 -7.32 -27.73
CA GLU A 251 -1.94 -7.35 -29.00
C GLU A 251 -3.43 -7.04 -28.79
N LEU A 252 -3.94 -7.28 -27.59
CA LEU A 252 -5.33 -6.98 -27.24
C LEU A 252 -5.51 -5.48 -27.04
N ALA A 253 -6.50 -4.89 -27.72
CA ALA A 253 -6.77 -3.47 -27.52
C ALA A 253 -7.31 -3.23 -26.09
N ARG A 254 -6.78 -2.20 -25.42
CA ARG A 254 -7.14 -1.88 -24.02
C ARG A 254 -8.62 -1.56 -23.83
N ASP A 255 -9.29 -1.10 -24.88
CA ASP A 255 -10.69 -0.67 -24.83
C ASP A 255 -11.66 -1.67 -25.50
N GLN A 256 -11.23 -2.92 -25.72
CA GLN A 256 -12.11 -3.96 -26.26
C GLN A 256 -13.34 -4.18 -25.37
N SER A 257 -14.48 -4.36 -26.03
CA SER A 257 -15.72 -4.84 -25.43
C SER A 257 -15.63 -6.34 -25.14
N LYS A 258 -16.46 -6.84 -24.23
CA LYS A 258 -16.61 -8.28 -23.98
C LYS A 258 -16.89 -9.04 -25.28
N SER A 259 -17.82 -8.54 -26.10
CA SER A 259 -18.24 -9.15 -27.36
C SER A 259 -17.14 -9.26 -28.42
N SER A 260 -16.16 -8.36 -28.39
CA SER A 260 -14.99 -8.44 -29.29
C SER A 260 -13.90 -9.35 -28.72
N LEU A 261 -13.73 -9.39 -27.40
CA LEU A 261 -12.65 -10.12 -26.76
C LEU A 261 -12.94 -11.64 -26.63
N GLU A 262 -14.19 -12.02 -26.34
CA GLU A 262 -14.57 -13.43 -26.21
C GLU A 262 -14.16 -14.29 -27.42
N PRO A 263 -14.45 -13.90 -28.68
CA PRO A 263 -14.05 -14.68 -29.86
C PRO A 263 -12.53 -14.76 -30.06
N GLU A 264 -11.80 -13.69 -29.72
CA GLU A 264 -10.32 -13.66 -29.81
C GLU A 264 -9.71 -14.67 -28.83
N VAL A 265 -10.21 -14.70 -27.60
CA VAL A 265 -9.80 -15.67 -26.57
C VAL A 265 -10.17 -17.09 -26.99
N GLU A 266 -11.41 -17.33 -27.43
CA GLU A 266 -11.85 -18.64 -27.92
C GLU A 266 -10.95 -19.13 -29.07
N SER A 267 -10.59 -18.24 -29.99
CA SER A 267 -9.70 -18.57 -31.12
C SER A 267 -8.29 -18.89 -30.66
N SER A 268 -7.75 -18.17 -29.68
CA SER A 268 -6.40 -18.40 -29.14
C SER A 268 -6.26 -19.78 -28.46
N LEU A 269 -7.35 -20.31 -27.92
CA LEU A 269 -7.41 -21.58 -27.18
C LEU A 269 -7.88 -22.77 -28.03
N ARG A 270 -8.37 -22.51 -29.25
CA ARG A 270 -8.99 -23.52 -30.13
C ARG A 270 -8.02 -24.68 -30.40
N GLY A 271 -8.49 -25.90 -30.13
CA GLY A 271 -7.73 -27.13 -30.39
C GLY A 271 -6.53 -27.36 -29.46
N LYS A 272 -6.30 -26.50 -28.46
CA LYS A 272 -5.24 -26.67 -27.46
C LYS A 272 -5.77 -27.39 -26.23
N LYS A 273 -4.92 -28.18 -25.55
CA LYS A 273 -5.28 -28.88 -24.31
C LYS A 273 -5.00 -27.96 -23.13
N LEU A 274 -6.07 -27.45 -22.51
CA LEU A 274 -6.03 -26.39 -21.49
C LEU A 274 -6.08 -26.98 -20.08
N PHE A 275 -5.21 -26.49 -19.19
CA PHE A 275 -5.36 -26.55 -17.74
C PHE A 275 -5.60 -25.13 -17.20
N LEU A 276 -6.80 -24.88 -16.68
CA LEU A 276 -7.17 -23.57 -16.13
C LEU A 276 -7.46 -23.67 -14.64
N VAL A 277 -6.75 -22.89 -13.83
CA VAL A 277 -7.05 -22.73 -12.40
C VAL A 277 -7.89 -21.47 -12.20
N LEU A 278 -9.05 -21.62 -11.56
CA LEU A 278 -9.91 -20.53 -11.07
C LEU A 278 -9.80 -20.51 -9.55
N ASP A 279 -8.95 -19.62 -9.03
CA ASP A 279 -8.65 -19.52 -7.60
C ASP A 279 -9.64 -18.57 -6.89
N ASP A 280 -10.08 -18.98 -5.70
CA ASP A 280 -11.04 -18.34 -4.80
C ASP A 280 -12.39 -17.96 -5.45
N LEU A 281 -13.03 -18.92 -6.12
CA LEU A 281 -14.27 -18.67 -6.84
C LEU A 281 -15.49 -18.42 -5.91
N TRP A 282 -16.13 -17.26 -6.07
CA TRP A 282 -17.29 -16.82 -5.28
C TRP A 282 -18.65 -17.07 -5.95
N THR A 283 -18.69 -17.27 -7.27
CA THR A 283 -19.94 -17.49 -8.01
C THR A 283 -19.76 -18.38 -9.23
N ALA A 284 -20.69 -19.32 -9.44
CA ALA A 284 -20.70 -20.17 -10.63
C ALA A 284 -21.03 -19.41 -11.92
N LYS A 285 -21.48 -18.14 -11.84
CA LYS A 285 -21.74 -17.29 -13.01
C LYS A 285 -20.49 -17.07 -13.87
N VAL A 286 -19.30 -17.05 -13.27
CA VAL A 286 -18.02 -17.00 -13.99
C VAL A 286 -17.91 -18.14 -14.99
N TRP A 287 -18.34 -19.32 -14.59
CA TRP A 287 -18.34 -20.50 -15.45
C TRP A 287 -19.49 -20.48 -16.44
N CYS A 288 -20.74 -20.48 -15.95
CA CYS A 288 -21.92 -20.66 -16.81
C CYS A 288 -22.21 -19.46 -17.71
N GLY A 289 -21.82 -18.25 -17.30
CA GLY A 289 -22.14 -17.00 -18.00
C GLY A 289 -21.01 -16.42 -18.85
N LEU A 290 -19.77 -16.93 -18.71
CA LEU A 290 -18.60 -16.40 -19.41
C LEU A 290 -17.74 -17.54 -19.96
N LEU A 291 -17.04 -18.26 -19.09
CA LEU A 291 -15.94 -19.14 -19.51
C LEU A 291 -16.39 -20.39 -20.27
N CYS A 292 -17.56 -20.95 -19.95
CA CYS A 292 -18.04 -22.18 -20.59
C CYS A 292 -18.10 -22.06 -22.12
N ASN A 293 -18.49 -20.89 -22.63
CA ASN A 293 -18.51 -20.62 -24.06
C ASN A 293 -17.11 -20.36 -24.63
N THR A 294 -16.25 -19.66 -23.89
CA THR A 294 -14.91 -19.28 -24.33
C THR A 294 -13.97 -20.48 -24.45
N VAL A 295 -14.10 -21.48 -23.58
CA VAL A 295 -13.21 -22.66 -23.58
C VAL A 295 -13.76 -23.86 -24.34
N LYS A 296 -15.01 -23.82 -24.83
CA LYS A 296 -15.67 -24.96 -25.52
C LYS A 296 -14.90 -25.49 -26.73
N SER A 297 -14.07 -24.64 -27.35
CA SER A 297 -13.28 -24.94 -28.54
C SER A 297 -11.95 -25.64 -28.24
N CYS A 298 -11.60 -25.80 -26.96
CA CYS A 298 -10.38 -26.49 -26.52
C CYS A 298 -10.42 -27.99 -26.86
N ALA A 299 -9.24 -28.61 -26.90
CA ALA A 299 -9.11 -30.03 -27.18
C ALA A 299 -9.75 -30.89 -26.08
N ALA A 300 -10.20 -32.09 -26.47
CA ALA A 300 -10.61 -33.12 -25.53
C ALA A 300 -9.47 -33.40 -24.53
N GLY A 301 -9.82 -33.68 -23.28
CA GLY A 301 -8.84 -33.80 -22.21
C GLY A 301 -8.50 -32.49 -21.50
N SER A 302 -9.09 -31.34 -21.87
CA SER A 302 -8.93 -30.09 -21.12
C SER A 302 -9.58 -30.18 -19.73
N ARG A 303 -9.02 -29.45 -18.77
CA ARG A 303 -9.33 -29.56 -17.34
C ARG A 303 -9.40 -28.18 -16.68
N ILE A 304 -10.31 -28.04 -15.72
CA ILE A 304 -10.45 -26.84 -14.91
C ILE A 304 -10.35 -27.24 -13.45
N LEU A 305 -9.49 -26.55 -12.71
CA LEU A 305 -9.39 -26.69 -11.27
C LEU A 305 -9.94 -25.43 -10.61
N VAL A 306 -10.89 -25.59 -9.70
CA VAL A 306 -11.53 -24.49 -8.98
C VAL A 306 -11.17 -24.60 -7.52
N THR A 307 -10.78 -23.50 -6.88
CA THR A 307 -10.76 -23.43 -5.41
C THR A 307 -11.93 -22.57 -4.94
N THR A 308 -12.61 -22.96 -3.86
CA THR A 308 -13.73 -22.17 -3.33
C THR A 308 -13.96 -22.42 -1.85
N ARG A 309 -14.60 -21.47 -1.18
CA ARG A 309 -15.11 -21.60 0.20
C ARG A 309 -16.52 -22.21 0.24
N ASN A 310 -17.22 -22.23 -0.90
CA ASN A 310 -18.63 -22.61 -0.98
C ASN A 310 -18.82 -23.90 -1.78
N GLU A 311 -19.16 -24.99 -1.10
CA GLU A 311 -19.43 -26.30 -1.73
C GLU A 311 -20.53 -26.25 -2.79
N GLN A 312 -21.50 -25.33 -2.67
CA GLN A 312 -22.59 -25.21 -3.63
C GLN A 312 -22.09 -24.81 -5.03
N ILE A 313 -20.96 -24.11 -5.12
CA ILE A 313 -20.34 -23.74 -6.40
C ILE A 313 -19.83 -24.99 -7.12
N ALA A 314 -19.24 -25.95 -6.41
CA ALA A 314 -18.80 -27.22 -6.98
C ALA A 314 -19.98 -27.97 -7.64
N LYS A 315 -21.14 -27.98 -6.95
CA LYS A 315 -22.39 -28.59 -7.45
C LYS A 315 -22.93 -27.85 -8.68
N GLN A 316 -22.98 -26.52 -8.63
CA GLN A 316 -23.46 -25.68 -9.74
C GLN A 316 -22.59 -25.81 -10.99
N MET A 317 -21.28 -25.99 -10.82
CA MET A 317 -20.34 -26.20 -11.92
C MET A 317 -20.25 -27.65 -12.39
N MET A 318 -21.04 -28.55 -11.81
CA MET A 318 -21.07 -29.98 -12.13
C MET A 318 -19.68 -30.63 -12.01
N ALA A 319 -18.96 -30.30 -10.94
CA ALA A 319 -17.62 -30.81 -10.70
C ALA A 319 -17.60 -32.34 -10.66
N VAL A 320 -16.68 -32.95 -11.41
CA VAL A 320 -16.53 -34.42 -11.46
C VAL A 320 -15.84 -34.97 -10.21
N HIS A 321 -15.09 -34.13 -9.52
CA HIS A 321 -14.42 -34.46 -8.27
C HIS A 321 -14.35 -33.22 -7.39
N THR A 322 -14.66 -33.40 -6.09
CA THR A 322 -14.54 -32.37 -5.07
C THR A 322 -13.65 -32.87 -3.96
N HIS A 323 -12.52 -32.20 -3.74
CA HIS A 323 -11.59 -32.48 -2.66
C HIS A 323 -11.81 -31.48 -1.53
N TYR A 324 -11.90 -31.98 -0.30
CA TYR A 324 -12.08 -31.16 0.89
C TYR A 324 -10.75 -30.99 1.62
N VAL A 325 -10.32 -29.75 1.82
CA VAL A 325 -9.13 -29.46 2.59
C VAL A 325 -9.51 -29.38 4.07
N HIS A 326 -8.89 -30.22 4.88
CA HIS A 326 -9.14 -30.31 6.31
C HIS A 326 -8.14 -29.45 7.11
N LYS A 327 -8.48 -29.23 8.37
CA LYS A 327 -7.61 -28.52 9.34
C LYS A 327 -6.37 -29.36 9.62
N LEU A 328 -5.27 -28.68 9.93
CA LEU A 328 -4.04 -29.34 10.35
C LEU A 328 -4.24 -30.06 11.68
N SER A 329 -3.56 -31.19 11.84
CA SER A 329 -3.44 -31.85 13.14
C SER A 329 -2.74 -30.93 14.15
N SER A 330 -2.90 -31.19 15.46
CA SER A 330 -2.22 -30.38 16.48
C SER A 330 -0.70 -30.44 16.37
N GLU A 331 -0.14 -31.59 15.97
CA GLU A 331 1.31 -31.74 15.79
C GLU A 331 1.81 -31.03 14.52
N ASP A 332 1.10 -31.13 13.39
CA ASP A 332 1.47 -30.37 12.18
C ASP A 332 1.33 -28.87 12.40
N SER A 333 0.30 -28.46 13.15
CA SER A 333 0.09 -27.07 13.51
C SER A 333 1.22 -26.53 14.40
N TRP A 334 1.71 -27.34 15.35
CA TRP A 334 2.88 -27.01 16.16
C TRP A 334 4.15 -26.93 15.30
N SER A 335 4.37 -27.90 14.41
CA SER A 335 5.50 -27.88 13.47
C SER A 335 5.48 -26.62 12.60
N LEU A 336 4.31 -26.21 12.09
CA LEU A 336 4.16 -24.98 11.32
C LEU A 336 4.50 -23.74 12.15
N LEU A 337 4.03 -23.68 13.39
CA LEU A 337 4.36 -22.60 14.31
C LEU A 337 5.87 -22.53 14.54
N CYS A 338 6.52 -23.67 14.82
CA CYS A 338 7.96 -23.74 15.04
C CYS A 338 8.77 -23.24 13.85
N LYS A 339 8.44 -23.73 12.64
CA LYS A 339 9.09 -23.32 11.39
C LYS A 339 8.98 -21.81 11.16
N LYS A 340 7.91 -21.17 11.66
CA LYS A 340 7.69 -19.72 11.50
C LYS A 340 8.29 -18.86 12.60
N VAL A 341 8.39 -19.36 13.83
CA VAL A 341 8.98 -18.62 14.94
C VAL A 341 10.51 -18.68 14.91
N VAL A 342 11.07 -19.83 14.51
CA VAL A 342 12.52 -20.06 14.50
C VAL A 342 13.08 -19.77 13.11
N LEU A 343 13.41 -18.50 12.84
CA LEU A 343 13.81 -18.03 11.51
C LEU A 343 15.19 -18.54 11.03
N THR A 344 16.08 -18.98 11.93
CA THR A 344 17.48 -19.37 11.63
C THR A 344 18.05 -20.48 12.53
N GLY A 345 17.22 -21.19 13.29
CA GLY A 345 17.66 -22.12 14.36
C GLY A 345 17.00 -23.50 14.29
N GLU A 346 17.46 -24.41 15.15
CA GLU A 346 16.84 -25.73 15.31
C GLU A 346 15.54 -25.60 16.12
N GLU A 347 14.51 -26.38 15.76
CA GLU A 347 13.22 -26.40 16.48
C GLU A 347 13.36 -26.67 17.99
N GLY A 348 14.51 -27.25 18.41
CA GLY A 348 14.91 -27.46 19.80
C GLY A 348 14.82 -26.21 20.70
N GLU A 349 15.00 -25.00 20.15
CA GLU A 349 15.04 -23.74 20.91
C GLU A 349 13.74 -23.38 21.62
N ILE A 350 12.60 -23.92 21.19
CA ILE A 350 11.28 -23.61 21.76
C ILE A 350 10.53 -24.85 22.23
N GLN A 351 11.18 -26.03 22.25
CA GLN A 351 10.53 -27.26 22.70
C GLN A 351 10.15 -27.20 24.19
N HIS A 352 10.88 -26.44 25.01
CA HIS A 352 10.50 -26.19 26.41
C HIS A 352 9.22 -25.36 26.56
N LEU A 353 8.71 -24.77 25.47
CA LEU A 353 7.45 -24.02 25.41
C LEU A 353 6.34 -24.80 24.69
N LYS A 354 6.57 -26.07 24.32
CA LYS A 354 5.61 -26.87 23.53
C LYS A 354 4.25 -26.94 24.20
N ASP A 355 4.18 -27.06 25.53
CA ASP A 355 2.91 -27.11 26.26
C ASP A 355 2.04 -25.87 26.03
N ILE A 356 2.62 -24.67 26.15
CA ILE A 356 1.89 -23.40 25.89
C ILE A 356 1.65 -23.22 24.40
N GLY A 357 2.64 -23.57 23.58
CA GLY A 357 2.55 -23.53 22.13
C GLY A 357 1.37 -24.33 21.59
N MET A 358 1.11 -25.51 22.16
CA MET A 358 -0.02 -26.36 21.80
C MET A 358 -1.36 -25.70 22.18
N GLU A 359 -1.47 -25.04 23.33
CA GLU A 359 -2.68 -24.29 23.70
C GLU A 359 -2.92 -23.07 22.78
N ILE A 360 -1.85 -22.38 22.37
CA ILE A 360 -1.93 -21.30 21.38
C ILE A 360 -2.42 -21.84 20.03
N VAL A 361 -1.81 -22.93 19.55
CA VAL A 361 -2.20 -23.59 18.29
C VAL A 361 -3.66 -24.06 18.33
N LYS A 362 -4.13 -24.55 19.48
CA LYS A 362 -5.52 -24.93 19.68
C LYS A 362 -6.48 -23.74 19.53
N LYS A 363 -6.10 -22.54 19.99
CA LYS A 363 -6.88 -21.31 19.72
C LYS A 363 -6.89 -20.92 18.23
N CYS A 364 -5.90 -21.33 17.46
CA CYS A 364 -5.87 -21.14 16.00
C CYS A 364 -6.72 -22.16 15.23
N ASP A 365 -7.31 -23.15 15.91
CA ASP A 365 -8.25 -24.13 15.34
C ASP A 365 -7.71 -24.86 14.09
N GLY A 366 -6.40 -25.13 14.08
CA GLY A 366 -5.72 -25.85 12.99
C GLY A 366 -5.70 -25.11 11.64
N LEU A 367 -6.01 -23.80 11.63
CA LEU A 367 -5.98 -22.96 10.41
C LEU A 367 -4.55 -22.46 10.15
N PRO A 368 -3.92 -22.82 9.01
CA PRO A 368 -2.54 -22.40 8.69
C PRO A 368 -2.33 -20.88 8.73
N LEU A 369 -3.28 -20.09 8.21
CA LEU A 369 -3.16 -18.62 8.26
C LEU A 369 -3.16 -18.07 9.69
N ALA A 370 -4.05 -18.57 10.55
CA ALA A 370 -4.12 -18.16 11.95
C ALA A 370 -2.82 -18.52 12.71
N ILE A 371 -2.30 -19.73 12.46
CA ILE A 371 -1.02 -20.18 13.02
C ILE A 371 0.13 -19.27 12.55
N LYS A 372 0.21 -18.96 11.25
CA LYS A 372 1.23 -18.07 10.69
C LYS A 372 1.15 -16.64 11.27
N ALA A 373 -0.07 -16.10 11.42
CA ALA A 373 -0.28 -14.78 12.01
C ALA A 373 0.22 -14.71 13.47
N VAL A 374 -0.08 -15.72 14.28
CA VAL A 374 0.37 -15.78 15.68
C VAL A 374 1.85 -16.10 15.79
N ALA A 375 2.40 -16.94 14.91
CA ALA A 375 3.85 -17.12 14.82
C ALA A 375 4.57 -15.80 14.52
N GLY A 376 3.95 -14.94 13.70
CA GLY A 376 4.43 -13.58 13.45
C GLY A 376 4.41 -12.65 14.67
N VAL A 377 3.50 -12.88 15.62
CA VAL A 377 3.55 -12.21 16.93
C VAL A 377 4.71 -12.77 17.74
N LEU A 378 4.75 -14.10 17.90
CA LEU A 378 5.71 -14.80 18.74
C LEU A 378 7.17 -14.63 18.29
N CYS A 379 7.43 -14.45 16.99
CA CYS A 379 8.79 -14.22 16.49
C CYS A 379 9.40 -12.91 17.00
N THR A 380 8.58 -11.96 17.43
CA THR A 380 9.01 -10.68 18.03
C THR A 380 9.09 -10.71 19.55
N LYS A 381 8.75 -11.84 20.17
CA LYS A 381 8.70 -12.02 21.61
C LYS A 381 9.91 -12.79 22.11
N GLU A 382 10.30 -12.51 23.34
CA GLU A 382 11.23 -13.37 24.06
C GLU A 382 10.68 -14.79 24.16
N LYS A 383 11.53 -15.80 23.90
CA LYS A 383 11.21 -17.23 23.95
C LYS A 383 11.12 -17.73 25.41
N THR A 384 10.28 -17.08 26.22
CA THR A 384 10.06 -17.40 27.63
C THR A 384 8.61 -17.76 27.90
N ARG A 385 8.40 -18.58 28.94
CA ARG A 385 7.08 -19.04 29.38
C ARG A 385 6.14 -17.88 29.70
N ARG A 386 6.66 -16.86 30.39
CA ARG A 386 5.90 -15.67 30.80
C ARG A 386 5.37 -14.90 29.60
N THR A 387 6.23 -14.64 28.61
CA THR A 387 5.86 -13.85 27.44
C THR A 387 4.85 -14.58 26.56
N TRP A 388 5.02 -15.89 26.36
CA TRP A 388 4.07 -16.70 25.59
C TRP A 388 2.71 -16.84 26.29
N ASN A 389 2.68 -16.99 27.62
CA ASN A 389 1.42 -16.95 28.37
C ASN A 389 0.71 -15.60 28.22
N GLY A 390 1.46 -14.48 28.19
CA GLY A 390 0.87 -13.16 27.92
C GLY A 390 0.18 -13.09 26.56
N VAL A 391 0.73 -13.75 25.53
CA VAL A 391 0.08 -13.87 24.21
C VAL A 391 -1.15 -14.77 24.29
N LEU A 392 -1.05 -15.92 24.96
CA LEU A 392 -2.17 -16.87 25.12
C LEU A 392 -3.36 -16.23 25.87
N GLU A 393 -3.10 -15.43 26.89
CA GLU A 393 -4.11 -14.79 27.76
C GLU A 393 -4.62 -13.44 27.24
N SER A 394 -4.10 -12.97 26.10
CA SER A 394 -4.49 -11.67 25.53
C SER A 394 -6.00 -11.54 25.30
N THR A 395 -6.57 -10.38 25.63
CA THR A 395 -7.97 -10.08 25.37
C THR A 395 -8.30 -9.98 23.88
N ALA A 396 -7.29 -9.75 23.03
CA ALA A 396 -7.43 -9.64 21.58
C ALA A 396 -8.13 -10.86 20.96
N TRP A 397 -7.89 -12.06 21.53
CA TRP A 397 -8.48 -13.32 21.08
C TRP A 397 -10.01 -13.31 21.06
N SER A 398 -10.64 -12.50 21.91
CA SER A 398 -12.08 -12.51 22.16
C SER A 398 -12.75 -11.17 21.87
N SER A 399 -12.16 -10.34 21.01
CA SER A 399 -12.71 -9.03 20.64
C SER A 399 -14.08 -9.17 19.97
N SER A 400 -15.11 -8.60 20.59
CA SER A 400 -16.47 -8.50 20.06
C SER A 400 -16.54 -7.44 18.94
N GLY A 401 -17.54 -7.47 18.06
CA GLY A 401 -17.74 -6.42 17.03
C GLY A 401 -16.96 -6.58 15.72
N LEU A 402 -15.92 -7.42 15.66
CA LEU A 402 -15.27 -7.83 14.41
C LEU A 402 -16.11 -8.87 13.63
N PRO A 403 -15.94 -9.01 12.32
CA PRO A 403 -16.42 -10.18 11.56
C PRO A 403 -15.76 -11.47 12.08
N GLU A 404 -16.51 -12.57 12.13
CA GLU A 404 -16.02 -13.86 12.67
C GLU A 404 -14.77 -14.36 11.95
N GLU A 405 -14.64 -14.11 10.65
CA GLU A 405 -13.52 -14.58 9.83
C GLU A 405 -12.19 -13.90 10.15
N VAL A 406 -12.23 -12.72 10.79
CA VAL A 406 -11.04 -11.90 11.08
C VAL A 406 -10.74 -11.74 12.58
N LYS A 407 -11.52 -12.40 13.44
CA LYS A 407 -11.31 -12.45 14.89
C LYS A 407 -10.10 -13.30 15.27
N GLY A 408 -9.81 -13.33 16.58
CA GLY A 408 -8.83 -14.23 17.15
C GLY A 408 -7.41 -13.90 16.71
N ALA A 409 -6.76 -14.88 16.07
CA ALA A 409 -5.35 -14.81 15.67
C ALA A 409 -5.03 -13.63 14.75
N LEU A 410 -5.91 -13.30 13.80
CA LEU A 410 -5.67 -12.23 12.82
C LEU A 410 -5.76 -10.85 13.46
N TYR A 411 -6.75 -10.63 14.32
CA TYR A 411 -6.84 -9.37 15.06
C TYR A 411 -5.73 -9.23 16.10
N LEU A 412 -5.36 -10.31 16.80
CA LEU A 412 -4.24 -10.32 17.73
C LEU A 412 -2.93 -9.89 17.04
N SER A 413 -2.66 -10.38 15.83
CA SER A 413 -1.44 -10.01 15.10
C SER A 413 -1.42 -8.54 14.70
N TYR A 414 -2.58 -7.94 14.41
CA TYR A 414 -2.70 -6.50 14.22
C TYR A 414 -2.57 -5.72 15.54
N GLU A 415 -3.21 -6.16 16.62
CA GLU A 415 -3.18 -5.47 17.91
C GLU A 415 -1.75 -5.35 18.45
N ASP A 416 -0.97 -6.43 18.30
CA ASP A 416 0.44 -6.53 18.70
C ASP A 416 1.38 -5.66 17.85
N LEU A 417 0.96 -5.22 16.65
CA LEU A 417 1.82 -4.39 15.81
C LEU A 417 2.24 -3.12 16.55
N PRO A 418 3.51 -2.71 16.40
CA PRO A 418 3.92 -1.42 16.89
C PRO A 418 3.17 -0.31 16.14
N SER A 419 3.02 0.85 16.80
CA SER A 419 2.22 1.96 16.29
C SER A 419 2.65 2.41 14.89
N TYR A 420 3.95 2.30 14.56
CA TYR A 420 4.51 2.68 13.27
C TYR A 420 4.10 1.73 12.12
N LEU A 421 3.85 0.45 12.40
CA LEU A 421 3.41 -0.50 11.36
C LEU A 421 1.91 -0.54 11.16
N LYS A 422 1.11 -0.20 12.17
CA LYS A 422 -0.36 -0.30 12.07
C LYS A 422 -0.92 0.47 10.88
N GLN A 423 -0.39 1.67 10.60
CA GLN A 423 -0.84 2.47 9.45
C GLN A 423 -0.33 1.90 8.13
N CYS A 424 0.91 1.42 8.07
CA CYS A 424 1.48 0.78 6.89
C CYS A 424 0.68 -0.47 6.47
N PHE A 425 0.33 -1.32 7.44
CA PHE A 425 -0.53 -2.49 7.24
C PHE A 425 -1.92 -2.11 6.72
N ILE A 426 -2.61 -1.20 7.41
CA ILE A 426 -3.95 -0.74 7.00
C ILE A 426 -3.91 -0.14 5.59
N TYR A 427 -2.87 0.63 5.27
CA TYR A 427 -2.73 1.30 3.98
C TYR A 427 -2.67 0.31 2.80
N CYS A 428 -2.12 -0.89 2.99
CA CYS A 428 -2.10 -1.91 1.94
C CYS A 428 -3.50 -2.33 1.48
N SER A 429 -4.52 -2.20 2.33
CA SER A 429 -5.93 -2.51 1.97
C SER A 429 -6.57 -1.51 1.00
N LEU A 430 -5.90 -0.38 0.75
CA LEU A 430 -6.31 0.58 -0.27
C LEU A 430 -6.26 -0.04 -1.68
N PHE A 431 -5.35 -0.99 -1.90
CA PHE A 431 -5.27 -1.73 -3.15
C PHE A 431 -6.37 -2.79 -3.21
N PRO A 432 -6.86 -3.14 -4.41
CA PRO A 432 -7.81 -4.22 -4.57
C PRO A 432 -7.29 -5.53 -3.97
N GLU A 433 -8.24 -6.39 -3.59
CA GLU A 433 -7.94 -7.77 -3.19
C GLU A 433 -7.08 -8.45 -4.26
N ASP A 434 -6.13 -9.26 -3.80
CA ASP A 434 -5.15 -9.99 -4.62
C ASP A 434 -4.22 -9.16 -5.52
N CYS A 435 -4.18 -7.84 -5.31
CA CYS A 435 -3.24 -7.00 -6.01
C CYS A 435 -1.79 -7.36 -5.63
N ILE A 436 -0.96 -7.62 -6.63
CA ILE A 436 0.50 -7.71 -6.46
C ILE A 436 1.04 -6.30 -6.34
N ILE A 437 1.77 -6.03 -5.27
CA ILE A 437 2.32 -4.72 -4.95
C ILE A 437 3.85 -4.84 -4.91
N ASN A 438 4.52 -3.88 -5.52
CA ASN A 438 5.98 -3.77 -5.48
C ASN A 438 6.44 -3.00 -4.23
N MET A 439 7.50 -3.48 -3.60
CA MET A 439 8.06 -2.91 -2.36
C MET A 439 8.50 -1.45 -2.52
N ASP A 440 9.21 -1.08 -3.59
CA ASP A 440 9.61 0.31 -3.82
C ASP A 440 8.39 1.23 -3.97
N THR A 441 7.32 0.71 -4.56
CA THR A 441 6.07 1.47 -4.69
C THR A 441 5.48 1.72 -3.31
N ILE A 442 5.18 0.67 -2.53
CA ILE A 442 4.48 0.82 -1.25
C ILE A 442 5.28 1.68 -0.24
N THR A 443 6.60 1.50 -0.19
CA THR A 443 7.48 2.26 0.71
C THR A 443 7.46 3.75 0.37
N ARG A 444 7.52 4.12 -0.93
CA ARG A 444 7.35 5.51 -1.37
C ARG A 444 5.99 6.09 -1.00
N LEU A 445 4.92 5.29 -1.06
CA LEU A 445 3.58 5.76 -0.64
C LEU A 445 3.54 6.02 0.87
N TRP A 446 4.09 5.12 1.70
CA TRP A 446 4.18 5.32 3.15
C TRP A 446 5.01 6.56 3.52
N ILE A 447 6.12 6.80 2.81
CA ILE A 447 6.95 8.01 2.99
C ILE A 447 6.17 9.27 2.62
N ALA A 448 5.44 9.25 1.50
CA ALA A 448 4.64 10.39 1.04
C ALA A 448 3.50 10.72 2.02
N GLU A 449 2.82 9.71 2.54
CA GLU A 449 1.79 9.85 3.58
C GLU A 449 2.37 10.40 4.90
N GLY A 450 3.65 10.13 5.16
CA GLY A 450 4.36 10.54 6.38
C GLY A 450 4.28 9.49 7.49
N PHE A 451 4.13 8.21 7.14
CA PHE A 451 4.12 7.09 8.09
C PHE A 451 5.52 6.65 8.53
N VAL A 452 6.55 7.09 7.80
CA VAL A 452 7.92 6.67 8.04
C VAL A 452 8.71 7.82 8.65
N LYS A 453 9.36 7.57 9.78
CA LYS A 453 10.24 8.51 10.46
C LYS A 453 11.64 7.91 10.54
N ALA A 454 12.61 8.56 9.90
CA ALA A 454 14.01 8.17 10.03
C ALA A 454 14.48 8.39 11.48
N GLU A 455 15.20 7.41 12.02
CA GLU A 455 15.83 7.49 13.34
C GLU A 455 17.35 7.37 13.21
N GLY A 456 18.09 8.18 13.97
CA GLY A 456 19.55 8.16 13.97
C GLY A 456 20.15 8.54 12.62
N SER A 457 20.98 7.66 12.06
CA SER A 457 21.69 7.87 10.79
C SER A 457 21.02 7.23 9.58
N SER A 458 19.92 6.47 9.76
CA SER A 458 19.24 5.79 8.66
C SER A 458 18.46 6.78 7.80
N THR A 459 18.40 6.52 6.50
CA THR A 459 17.54 7.26 5.57
C THR A 459 16.07 6.86 5.76
N VAL A 460 15.14 7.73 5.31
CA VAL A 460 13.71 7.44 5.41
C VAL A 460 13.33 6.21 4.57
N GLU A 461 14.03 6.01 3.45
CA GLU A 461 13.86 4.87 2.56
C GLU A 461 14.31 3.56 3.19
N GLU A 462 15.47 3.54 3.84
CA GLU A 462 15.94 2.36 4.60
C GLU A 462 14.97 2.00 5.72
N THR A 463 14.48 2.98 6.48
CA THR A 463 13.46 2.75 7.51
C THR A 463 12.14 2.24 6.92
N ALA A 464 11.71 2.74 5.76
CA ALA A 464 10.50 2.25 5.09
C ALA A 464 10.65 0.78 4.66
N GLU A 465 11.83 0.41 4.17
CA GLU A 465 12.13 -0.96 3.79
C GLU A 465 12.22 -1.90 5.01
N GLU A 466 12.77 -1.43 6.14
CA GLU A 466 12.71 -2.13 7.43
C GLU A 466 11.27 -2.39 7.86
N TYR A 467 10.38 -1.41 7.73
CA TYR A 467 8.96 -1.58 8.05
C TYR A 467 8.30 -2.65 7.18
N TYR A 468 8.61 -2.65 5.87
CA TYR A 468 8.15 -3.68 4.95
C TYR A 468 8.66 -5.07 5.37
N ARG A 469 9.96 -5.21 5.65
CA ARG A 469 10.57 -6.47 6.08
C ARG A 469 9.96 -6.99 7.38
N GLU A 470 9.67 -6.12 8.35
CA GLU A 470 9.01 -6.52 9.60
C GLU A 470 7.58 -7.05 9.34
N LEU A 471 6.81 -6.44 8.44
CA LEU A 471 5.48 -6.95 8.08
C LEU A 471 5.52 -8.33 7.40
N ILE A 472 6.55 -8.59 6.58
CA ILE A 472 6.80 -9.91 5.99
C ILE A 472 7.20 -10.92 7.08
N MET A 473 8.11 -10.54 7.97
CA MET A 473 8.56 -11.37 9.10
C MET A 473 7.40 -11.75 10.04
N ARG A 474 6.44 -10.83 10.24
CA ARG A 474 5.21 -11.06 11.01
C ARG A 474 4.14 -11.85 10.24
N ASN A 475 4.44 -12.35 9.04
CA ASN A 475 3.54 -13.09 8.14
C ASN A 475 2.24 -12.33 7.77
N LEU A 476 2.27 -10.99 7.84
CA LEU A 476 1.12 -10.15 7.49
C LEU A 476 1.10 -9.78 6.00
N LEU A 477 2.26 -9.83 5.36
CA LEU A 477 2.44 -9.70 3.92
C LEU A 477 3.13 -10.97 3.41
N GLN A 478 2.79 -11.38 2.19
CA GLN A 478 3.32 -12.60 1.57
C GLN A 478 4.13 -12.24 0.33
N PRO A 479 5.43 -12.57 0.28
CA PRO A 479 6.25 -12.43 -0.92
C PRO A 479 5.64 -13.18 -2.10
N TYR A 480 5.66 -12.56 -3.28
CA TYR A 480 5.13 -13.17 -4.49
C TYR A 480 6.14 -14.19 -5.04
N ALA A 481 5.75 -15.46 -5.05
CA ALA A 481 6.65 -16.60 -5.30
C ALA A 481 7.26 -16.64 -6.71
N GLU A 482 6.61 -16.02 -7.70
CA GLU A 482 7.09 -15.97 -9.08
C GLU A 482 7.95 -14.72 -9.37
N SER A 483 8.14 -13.86 -8.37
CA SER A 483 9.00 -12.70 -8.53
C SER A 483 10.47 -13.13 -8.55
N ASN A 484 11.25 -12.55 -9.46
CA ASN A 484 12.70 -12.56 -9.30
C ASN A 484 13.01 -11.97 -7.92
N LYS A 485 13.86 -12.63 -7.12
CA LYS A 485 14.14 -12.28 -5.71
C LYS A 485 14.46 -10.80 -5.49
N ASP A 486 14.95 -10.11 -6.52
CA ASP A 486 15.34 -8.70 -6.49
C ASP A 486 14.18 -7.70 -6.71
N ARG A 487 12.98 -8.14 -7.11
CA ARG A 487 11.86 -7.25 -7.43
C ARG A 487 11.00 -6.84 -6.22
N GLY A 488 11.13 -7.54 -5.09
CA GLY A 488 10.40 -7.22 -3.86
C GLY A 488 8.87 -7.13 -4.05
N GLU A 489 8.28 -8.02 -4.85
CA GLU A 489 6.83 -8.06 -5.05
C GLU A 489 6.15 -8.88 -3.94
N PHE A 490 4.98 -8.44 -3.49
CA PHE A 490 4.23 -9.09 -2.42
C PHE A 490 2.71 -8.92 -2.59
N GLN A 491 1.95 -9.71 -1.84
CA GLN A 491 0.49 -9.68 -1.78
C GLN A 491 0.03 -9.75 -0.32
N MET A 492 -1.13 -9.18 -0.02
CA MET A 492 -1.81 -9.36 1.27
C MET A 492 -2.87 -10.46 1.12
N HIS A 493 -2.91 -11.41 2.06
CA HIS A 493 -3.93 -12.46 2.06
C HIS A 493 -5.33 -11.86 2.23
N ASP A 494 -6.34 -12.39 1.53
CA ASP A 494 -7.73 -11.89 1.53
C ASP A 494 -8.33 -11.60 2.93
N LEU A 495 -8.16 -12.47 3.93
CA LEU A 495 -8.66 -12.28 5.30
C LEU A 495 -7.90 -11.18 6.05
N LEU A 496 -6.60 -11.04 5.82
CA LEU A 496 -5.82 -9.92 6.36
C LEU A 496 -6.20 -8.60 5.68
N HIS A 497 -6.50 -8.65 4.39
CA HIS A 497 -7.03 -7.53 3.63
C HIS A 497 -8.42 -7.12 4.15
N CYS A 498 -9.31 -8.08 4.40
CA CYS A 498 -10.62 -7.85 5.02
C CYS A 498 -10.50 -7.21 6.40
N LEU A 499 -9.57 -7.70 7.25
CA LEU A 499 -9.28 -7.08 8.54
C LEU A 499 -8.81 -5.63 8.37
N ALA A 500 -7.84 -5.40 7.49
CA ALA A 500 -7.30 -4.08 7.22
C ALA A 500 -8.36 -3.13 6.66
N GLN A 501 -9.23 -3.59 5.73
CA GLN A 501 -10.35 -2.82 5.21
C GLN A 501 -11.36 -2.47 6.29
N TYR A 502 -11.75 -3.43 7.13
CA TYR A 502 -12.63 -3.17 8.27
C TYR A 502 -12.05 -2.08 9.18
N LEU A 503 -10.74 -2.13 9.45
CA LEU A 503 -10.05 -1.13 10.27
C LEU A 503 -9.88 0.24 9.57
N ALA A 504 -9.85 0.25 8.23
CA ALA A 504 -9.70 1.43 7.36
C ALA A 504 -11.04 2.06 6.95
N ARG A 505 -12.18 1.41 7.24
CA ARG A 505 -13.49 1.71 6.64
C ARG A 505 -13.90 3.17 6.73
N ASP A 506 -13.49 3.88 7.79
CA ASP A 506 -13.88 5.27 8.03
C ASP A 506 -13.00 6.29 7.30
N GLU A 507 -11.88 5.88 6.69
CA GLU A 507 -10.89 6.78 6.09
C GLU A 507 -10.45 6.41 4.68
N SER A 508 -10.63 5.15 4.28
CA SER A 508 -10.18 4.61 2.99
C SER A 508 -11.35 3.91 2.32
N SER A 509 -11.48 4.12 1.02
CA SER A 509 -12.53 3.51 0.23
C SER A 509 -12.01 3.17 -1.16
N VAL A 510 -12.43 2.01 -1.64
CA VAL A 510 -12.29 1.63 -3.05
C VAL A 510 -13.57 2.08 -3.75
N VAL A 511 -13.52 3.24 -4.41
CA VAL A 511 -14.70 3.86 -5.04
C VAL A 511 -15.00 3.13 -6.36
N ARG A 512 -16.23 2.61 -6.49
CA ARG A 512 -16.74 1.85 -7.65
C ARG A 512 -18.17 2.31 -8.02
N LYS A 513 -18.66 1.86 -9.18
CA LYS A 513 -20.04 2.08 -9.66
C LYS A 513 -21.06 1.47 -8.69
N GLY A 514 -22.15 2.20 -8.41
CA GLY A 514 -23.24 1.71 -7.55
C GLY A 514 -22.98 1.84 -6.04
N HIS A 515 -21.94 2.55 -5.62
CA HIS A 515 -21.82 2.99 -4.23
C HIS A 515 -22.89 4.05 -3.96
N GLU A 516 -24.10 3.62 -3.62
CA GLU A 516 -25.04 4.49 -2.93
C GLU A 516 -24.37 4.94 -1.64
N ALA A 517 -24.28 6.26 -1.46
CA ALA A 517 -24.03 6.86 -0.17
C ALA A 517 -25.18 6.45 0.76
N GLY A 518 -25.03 5.32 1.47
CA GLY A 518 -26.16 4.76 2.20
C GLY A 518 -25.91 3.43 2.87
N SER A 519 -24.88 3.31 3.72
CA SER A 519 -24.97 2.42 4.88
C SER A 519 -23.96 2.84 5.96
N SER A 520 -24.50 3.21 7.11
CA SER A 520 -23.86 3.63 8.38
C SER A 520 -23.25 5.06 8.46
N ASN A 521 -23.98 5.91 9.19
CA ASN A 521 -23.59 7.12 9.95
C ASN A 521 -22.71 8.21 9.29
N GLY A 522 -23.35 9.27 8.79
CA GLY A 522 -22.75 10.59 8.49
C GLY A 522 -22.02 10.71 7.13
N PRO A 523 -21.78 11.94 6.62
CA PRO A 523 -20.97 12.13 5.43
C PRO A 523 -19.51 11.77 5.75
N MET A 524 -19.07 10.57 5.32
CA MET A 524 -17.69 10.10 5.50
C MET A 524 -16.68 11.12 4.93
N LYS A 525 -15.68 11.50 5.73
CA LYS A 525 -14.50 12.24 5.27
C LYS A 525 -13.43 11.28 4.78
N LEU A 526 -13.47 11.00 3.50
CA LEU A 526 -12.51 10.11 2.86
C LEU A 526 -11.12 10.75 2.86
N ARG A 527 -10.12 9.99 3.32
CA ARG A 527 -8.70 10.38 3.27
C ARG A 527 -7.96 9.70 2.13
N ARG A 528 -8.40 8.50 1.74
CA ARG A 528 -7.75 7.70 0.69
C ARG A 528 -8.78 7.08 -0.24
N ALA A 529 -8.59 7.28 -1.53
CA ALA A 529 -9.45 6.74 -2.56
C ALA A 529 -8.64 5.94 -3.56
N TYR A 530 -9.04 4.68 -3.76
CA TYR A 530 -8.65 3.92 -4.94
C TYR A 530 -9.84 3.88 -5.88
N VAL A 531 -9.67 4.39 -7.09
CA VAL A 531 -10.73 4.44 -8.09
C VAL A 531 -10.49 3.40 -9.16
N ARG A 532 -11.49 2.55 -9.39
CA ARG A 532 -11.53 1.59 -10.49
C ARG A 532 -12.87 1.72 -11.22
N GLY A 533 -12.86 1.95 -12.53
CA GLY A 533 -14.11 2.00 -13.30
C GLY A 533 -13.99 2.65 -14.66
N ARG A 534 -14.95 2.35 -15.54
CA ARG A 534 -15.05 2.91 -16.90
C ARG A 534 -15.99 4.11 -17.04
N GLU A 535 -16.84 4.36 -16.04
CA GLU A 535 -17.83 5.43 -16.05
C GLU A 535 -17.41 6.50 -15.02
N THR A 536 -17.09 7.70 -15.50
CA THR A 536 -16.40 8.73 -14.71
C THR A 536 -17.33 9.70 -13.98
N THR A 537 -18.61 9.77 -14.34
CA THR A 537 -19.55 10.79 -13.83
C THR A 537 -19.92 10.59 -12.37
N GLU A 538 -20.37 9.40 -11.95
CA GLU A 538 -20.73 9.13 -10.55
C GLU A 538 -19.53 9.22 -9.61
N ILE A 539 -18.38 8.70 -10.06
CA ILE A 539 -17.12 8.73 -9.31
C ILE A 539 -16.64 10.17 -9.12
N PHE A 540 -16.76 11.00 -10.16
CA PHE A 540 -16.44 12.42 -10.09
C PHE A 540 -17.28 13.14 -9.04
N ASP A 541 -18.60 12.89 -8.99
CA ASP A 541 -19.50 13.51 -8.01
C ASP A 541 -19.16 13.12 -6.57
N VAL A 542 -18.66 11.90 -6.35
CA VAL A 542 -18.14 11.46 -5.05
C VAL A 542 -16.85 12.21 -4.71
N LEU A 543 -15.86 12.23 -5.62
CA LEU A 543 -14.55 12.84 -5.35
C LEU A 543 -14.61 14.34 -5.07
N VAL A 544 -15.45 15.08 -5.80
CA VAL A 544 -15.58 16.54 -5.64
C VAL A 544 -16.14 16.93 -4.26
N LYS A 545 -16.82 16.02 -3.56
CA LYS A 545 -17.34 16.22 -2.20
C LYS A 545 -16.30 15.95 -1.10
N GLN A 546 -15.12 15.41 -1.44
CA GLN A 546 -14.12 14.92 -0.49
C GLN A 546 -12.91 15.87 -0.37
N ASP A 547 -13.10 17.03 0.26
CA ASP A 547 -12.02 18.02 0.46
C ASP A 547 -10.90 17.52 1.41
N SER A 548 -11.18 16.45 2.16
CA SER A 548 -10.29 15.80 3.12
C SER A 548 -9.29 14.82 2.49
N LEU A 549 -9.40 14.58 1.18
CA LEU A 549 -8.66 13.53 0.47
C LEU A 549 -7.15 13.85 0.41
N ARG A 550 -6.33 12.89 0.84
CA ARG A 550 -4.86 12.95 0.84
C ARG A 550 -4.23 12.01 -0.18
N THR A 551 -4.91 10.92 -0.50
CA THR A 551 -4.42 9.93 -1.46
C THR A 551 -5.49 9.64 -2.50
N LEU A 552 -5.12 9.76 -3.77
CA LEU A 552 -5.94 9.39 -4.91
C LEU A 552 -5.12 8.49 -5.84
N ILE A 553 -5.51 7.22 -5.91
CA ILE A 553 -5.03 6.27 -6.92
C ILE A 553 -6.13 6.11 -7.94
N TRP A 554 -5.93 6.67 -9.13
CA TRP A 554 -6.89 6.60 -10.22
C TRP A 554 -6.44 5.57 -11.25
N ARG A 555 -7.22 4.49 -11.37
CA ARG A 555 -7.07 3.44 -12.38
C ARG A 555 -8.28 3.36 -13.32
N GLY A 556 -9.04 4.45 -13.41
CA GLY A 556 -10.24 4.57 -14.25
C GLY A 556 -9.95 5.11 -15.66
N THR A 557 -10.96 5.04 -16.54
CA THR A 557 -10.90 5.57 -17.92
C THR A 557 -10.95 7.11 -17.96
N GLN A 558 -11.04 7.65 -19.17
CA GLN A 558 -10.92 9.06 -19.53
C GLN A 558 -11.75 10.01 -18.66
N MET A 559 -11.08 10.84 -17.85
CA MET A 559 -11.63 12.10 -17.35
C MET A 559 -11.37 13.19 -18.39
N SER A 560 -12.35 14.07 -18.61
CA SER A 560 -12.12 15.28 -19.40
C SER A 560 -11.15 16.22 -18.70
N GLU A 561 -10.41 17.04 -19.47
CA GLU A 561 -9.50 18.07 -18.92
C GLU A 561 -10.22 18.99 -17.92
N THR A 562 -11.48 19.35 -18.21
CA THR A 562 -12.34 20.15 -17.34
C THR A 562 -12.70 19.47 -16.03
N GLN A 563 -12.94 18.15 -16.04
CA GLN A 563 -13.22 17.42 -14.81
C GLN A 563 -11.97 17.34 -13.94
N ILE A 564 -10.80 17.09 -14.52
CA ILE A 564 -9.53 17.04 -13.78
C ILE A 564 -9.26 18.40 -13.13
N ASP A 565 -9.51 19.49 -13.85
CA ASP A 565 -9.34 20.85 -13.33
C ASP A 565 -10.24 21.11 -12.11
N VAL A 566 -11.52 20.71 -12.19
CA VAL A 566 -12.45 20.82 -11.05
C VAL A 566 -11.99 19.96 -9.88
N VAL A 567 -11.55 18.72 -10.14
CA VAL A 567 -11.07 17.80 -9.10
C VAL A 567 -9.88 18.42 -8.37
N PHE A 568 -8.81 18.82 -9.08
CA PHE A 568 -7.60 19.37 -8.45
C PHE A 568 -7.85 20.64 -7.65
N ASN A 569 -8.82 21.47 -8.06
CA ASN A 569 -9.23 22.64 -7.29
C ASN A 569 -9.99 22.29 -5.99
N LYS A 570 -10.62 21.12 -5.92
CA LYS A 570 -11.44 20.68 -4.78
C LYS A 570 -10.67 19.84 -3.77
N ILE A 571 -9.81 18.92 -4.23
CA ILE A 571 -9.01 18.03 -3.38
C ILE A 571 -7.63 18.61 -3.08
N SER A 572 -7.56 19.86 -2.61
CA SER A 572 -6.30 20.60 -2.46
C SER A 572 -5.34 20.03 -1.39
N ARG A 573 -5.83 19.13 -0.53
CA ARG A 573 -5.06 18.47 0.55
C ARG A 573 -4.29 17.22 0.10
N LEU A 574 -4.29 16.95 -1.20
CA LEU A 574 -3.68 15.76 -1.77
C LEU A 574 -2.16 15.73 -1.56
N ARG A 575 -1.66 14.61 -1.01
CA ARG A 575 -0.24 14.27 -0.85
C ARG A 575 0.24 13.29 -1.90
N LEU A 576 -0.66 12.43 -2.38
CA LEU A 576 -0.36 11.37 -3.31
C LEU A 576 -1.37 11.36 -4.44
N LEU A 577 -0.86 11.50 -5.65
CA LEU A 577 -1.62 11.36 -6.88
C LEU A 577 -0.97 10.32 -7.78
N ASP A 578 -1.68 9.22 -8.01
CA ASP A 578 -1.26 8.17 -8.92
C ASP A 578 -2.28 8.05 -10.07
N LEU A 579 -1.81 8.38 -11.27
CA LEU A 579 -2.55 8.42 -12.54
C LEU A 579 -1.95 7.43 -13.56
N VAL A 580 -1.27 6.36 -13.10
CA VAL A 580 -0.71 5.35 -14.01
C VAL A 580 -1.79 4.74 -14.89
N PHE A 581 -1.47 4.56 -16.18
CA PHE A 581 -2.39 4.12 -17.23
C PHE A 581 -3.59 5.05 -17.49
N SER A 582 -3.54 6.31 -17.05
CA SER A 582 -4.59 7.27 -17.38
C SER A 582 -4.54 7.71 -18.85
N TYR A 583 -5.72 8.01 -19.41
CA TYR A 583 -5.89 8.53 -20.78
C TYR A 583 -5.76 10.05 -20.87
N ILE A 584 -5.18 10.67 -19.84
CA ILE A 584 -5.02 12.11 -19.73
C ILE A 584 -3.94 12.55 -20.72
N GLN A 585 -4.25 13.48 -21.61
CA GLN A 585 -3.30 13.99 -22.60
C GLN A 585 -2.61 15.27 -22.14
N ARG A 586 -3.31 16.10 -21.37
CA ARG A 586 -2.84 17.37 -20.81
C ARG A 586 -3.30 17.51 -19.38
N LEU A 587 -2.42 18.00 -18.51
CA LEU A 587 -2.75 18.36 -17.14
C LEU A 587 -3.11 19.85 -17.09
N PRO A 588 -4.14 20.24 -16.33
CA PRO A 588 -4.51 21.63 -16.17
C PRO A 588 -3.52 22.37 -15.24
N ASP A 589 -3.48 23.69 -15.36
CA ASP A 589 -2.65 24.54 -14.48
C ASP A 589 -3.05 24.43 -13.00
N SER A 590 -4.28 24.03 -12.67
CA SER A 590 -4.72 23.72 -11.31
C SER A 590 -3.93 22.59 -10.63
N LEU A 591 -3.14 21.80 -11.37
CA LEU A 591 -2.18 20.88 -10.76
C LEU A 591 -1.30 21.59 -9.73
N GLY A 592 -0.85 22.81 -10.02
CA GLY A 592 -0.04 23.62 -9.11
C GLY A 592 -0.74 24.07 -7.82
N ASN A 593 -2.06 23.83 -7.69
CA ASN A 593 -2.81 24.11 -6.46
C ASN A 593 -2.65 23.01 -5.41
N LEU A 594 -2.18 21.81 -5.81
CA LEU A 594 -1.95 20.66 -4.92
C LEU A 594 -0.65 20.82 -4.10
N LYS A 595 -0.52 21.90 -3.34
CA LYS A 595 0.75 22.29 -2.68
C LYS A 595 1.30 21.24 -1.69
N HIS A 596 0.43 20.36 -1.19
CA HIS A 596 0.78 19.25 -0.29
C HIS A 596 1.36 18.02 -0.99
N LEU A 597 1.35 18.00 -2.33
CA LEU A 597 1.72 16.82 -3.11
C LEU A 597 3.20 16.47 -2.90
N ARG A 598 3.43 15.21 -2.53
CA ARG A 598 4.75 14.61 -2.27
C ARG A 598 5.08 13.49 -3.27
N TYR A 599 4.05 12.86 -3.82
CA TYR A 599 4.16 11.79 -4.80
C TYR A 599 3.23 12.03 -5.98
N LEU A 600 3.81 12.08 -7.19
CA LEU A 600 3.09 12.17 -8.44
C LEU A 600 3.59 11.09 -9.40
N ASN A 601 2.73 10.12 -9.70
CA ASN A 601 3.02 9.11 -10.70
C ASN A 601 2.02 9.21 -11.84
N MET A 602 2.52 9.39 -13.05
CA MET A 602 1.74 9.50 -14.27
C MET A 602 2.31 8.60 -15.35
N SER A 603 3.06 7.57 -14.96
CA SER A 603 3.71 6.69 -15.92
C SER A 603 2.70 5.91 -16.77
N SER A 604 3.10 5.54 -17.97
CA SER A 604 2.25 4.83 -18.94
C SER A 604 0.94 5.55 -19.29
N SER A 605 0.90 6.87 -19.14
CA SER A 605 -0.21 7.73 -19.54
C SER A 605 0.02 8.37 -20.92
N GLN A 606 -1.01 9.02 -21.48
CA GLN A 606 -0.93 9.68 -22.78
C GLN A 606 -0.46 11.14 -22.70
N ILE A 607 0.11 11.55 -21.58
CA ILE A 607 0.50 12.95 -21.33
C ILE A 607 1.57 13.37 -22.33
N SER A 608 1.32 14.50 -23.00
CA SER A 608 2.23 15.11 -23.98
C SER A 608 2.79 16.44 -23.53
N VAL A 609 2.05 17.17 -22.69
CA VAL A 609 2.42 18.50 -22.18
C VAL A 609 2.22 18.55 -20.67
N MET A 610 3.24 19.03 -19.95
CA MET A 610 3.20 19.30 -18.51
C MET A 610 3.07 20.81 -18.27
N PRO A 611 2.18 21.27 -17.39
CA PRO A 611 1.97 22.70 -17.12
C PRO A 611 3.15 23.31 -16.38
N GLU A 612 3.44 24.59 -16.63
CA GLU A 612 4.46 25.36 -15.88
C GLU A 612 4.11 25.50 -14.39
N SER A 613 2.84 25.30 -14.03
CA SER A 613 2.41 25.30 -12.63
C SER A 613 2.98 24.14 -11.81
N ILE A 614 3.60 23.13 -12.45
CA ILE A 614 4.29 22.04 -11.74
C ILE A 614 5.32 22.58 -10.75
N GLY A 615 6.01 23.67 -11.08
CA GLY A 615 6.99 24.30 -10.17
C GLY A 615 6.42 24.85 -8.87
N ASN A 616 5.09 24.88 -8.70
CA ASN A 616 4.45 25.24 -7.44
C ASN A 616 4.45 24.09 -6.41
N LEU A 617 4.68 22.84 -6.85
CA LEU A 617 4.61 21.63 -6.03
C LEU A 617 5.88 21.40 -5.20
N ARG A 618 6.29 22.39 -4.41
CA ARG A 618 7.59 22.39 -3.72
C ARG A 618 7.81 21.25 -2.72
N ASN A 619 6.75 20.58 -2.26
CA ASN A 619 6.83 19.40 -1.39
C ASN A 619 7.01 18.08 -2.17
N LEU A 620 6.99 18.11 -3.50
CA LEU A 620 7.10 16.92 -4.33
C LEU A 620 8.46 16.26 -4.13
N ARG A 621 8.46 14.98 -3.77
CA ARG A 621 9.66 14.14 -3.57
C ARG A 621 9.84 13.12 -4.68
N TYR A 622 8.73 12.61 -5.20
CA TYR A 622 8.70 11.60 -6.25
C TYR A 622 7.88 12.08 -7.45
N LEU A 623 8.52 12.13 -8.62
CA LEU A 623 7.87 12.39 -9.90
C LEU A 623 8.23 11.28 -10.90
N ASN A 624 7.22 10.56 -11.37
CA ASN A 624 7.38 9.58 -12.43
C ASN A 624 6.48 9.89 -13.62
N ILE A 625 7.10 10.12 -14.76
CA ILE A 625 6.48 10.41 -16.05
C ILE A 625 6.96 9.45 -17.14
N SER A 626 7.42 8.26 -16.75
CA SER A 626 7.93 7.24 -17.66
C SER A 626 6.86 6.72 -18.62
N CYS A 627 7.25 6.25 -19.80
CA CYS A 627 6.35 5.71 -20.82
C CYS A 627 5.23 6.70 -21.21
N THR A 628 5.53 8.00 -21.25
CA THR A 628 4.60 9.06 -21.70
C THR A 628 5.01 9.63 -23.05
N LYS A 629 4.16 10.46 -23.65
CA LYS A 629 4.43 11.16 -24.91
C LYS A 629 5.05 12.54 -24.70
N ILE A 630 5.62 12.78 -23.52
CA ILE A 630 6.16 14.08 -23.16
C ILE A 630 7.36 14.44 -24.05
N SER A 631 7.32 15.62 -24.66
CA SER A 631 8.40 16.11 -25.51
C SER A 631 9.27 17.17 -24.83
N VAL A 632 8.74 17.84 -23.81
CA VAL A 632 9.40 18.93 -23.07
C VAL A 632 9.03 18.84 -21.60
N ILE A 633 10.03 18.90 -20.72
CA ILE A 633 9.85 19.16 -19.29
C ILE A 633 9.99 20.68 -19.07
N PRO A 634 9.04 21.34 -18.38
CA PRO A 634 9.05 22.80 -18.22
C PRO A 634 10.23 23.30 -17.37
N GLU A 635 10.67 24.55 -17.60
CA GLU A 635 11.78 25.15 -16.84
C GLU A 635 11.40 25.35 -15.36
N SER A 636 10.12 25.46 -15.03
CA SER A 636 9.64 25.50 -13.63
C SER A 636 9.95 24.23 -12.82
N ILE A 637 10.36 23.12 -13.45
CA ILE A 637 10.76 21.90 -12.72
C ILE A 637 11.87 22.19 -11.70
N GLY A 638 12.78 23.13 -12.00
CA GLY A 638 13.87 23.49 -11.09
C GLY A 638 13.42 24.15 -9.78
N ASN A 639 12.14 24.51 -9.65
CA ASN A 639 11.55 25.01 -8.40
C ASN A 639 11.19 23.87 -7.42
N LEU A 640 11.25 22.61 -7.85
CA LEU A 640 10.95 21.44 -7.02
C LEU A 640 12.13 21.05 -6.13
N THR A 641 12.55 21.96 -5.26
CA THR A 641 13.79 21.82 -4.47
C THR A 641 13.82 20.62 -3.53
N ASN A 642 12.67 20.06 -3.16
CA ASN A 642 12.56 18.82 -2.36
C ASN A 642 12.47 17.52 -3.19
N LEU A 643 12.55 17.61 -4.53
CA LEU A 643 12.47 16.44 -5.40
C LEU A 643 13.69 15.54 -5.21
N GLN A 644 13.43 14.25 -4.96
CA GLN A 644 14.46 13.24 -4.69
C GLN A 644 14.53 12.21 -5.83
N TYR A 645 13.40 11.92 -6.48
CA TYR A 645 13.31 10.92 -7.54
C TYR A 645 12.60 11.53 -8.75
N LEU A 646 13.29 11.53 -9.89
CA LEU A 646 12.73 11.88 -11.19
C LEU A 646 12.95 10.72 -12.16
N THR A 647 11.87 10.06 -12.55
CA THR A 647 11.90 8.93 -13.50
C THR A 647 11.17 9.30 -14.79
N VAL A 648 11.88 9.23 -15.92
CA VAL A 648 11.40 9.64 -17.25
C VAL A 648 11.77 8.60 -18.30
N ASN A 649 11.67 7.32 -17.93
CA ASN A 649 12.12 6.22 -18.78
C ASN A 649 11.20 6.04 -19.98
N PHE A 650 11.72 5.54 -21.10
CA PHE A 650 10.95 5.24 -22.32
C PHE A 650 10.13 6.44 -22.84
N CYS A 651 10.65 7.65 -22.66
CA CYS A 651 10.06 8.88 -23.20
C CYS A 651 10.81 9.27 -24.49
N TRP A 652 10.51 8.56 -25.59
CA TRP A 652 11.24 8.71 -26.85
C TRP A 652 11.14 10.10 -27.48
N SER A 653 10.06 10.84 -27.21
CA SER A 653 9.85 12.21 -27.72
C SER A 653 10.63 13.28 -26.94
N LEU A 654 11.17 12.96 -25.76
CA LEU A 654 11.93 13.90 -24.94
C LEU A 654 13.35 14.04 -25.48
N SER A 655 13.69 15.22 -26.01
CA SER A 655 14.98 15.48 -26.67
C SER A 655 15.99 16.24 -25.80
N ARG A 656 15.52 16.96 -24.77
CA ARG A 656 16.36 17.77 -23.89
C ARG A 656 15.76 17.88 -22.49
N LEU A 657 16.64 18.08 -21.50
CA LEU A 657 16.25 18.52 -20.17
C LEU A 657 16.29 20.05 -20.07
N PRO A 658 15.44 20.66 -19.21
CA PRO A 658 15.51 22.08 -18.90
C PRO A 658 16.82 22.42 -18.18
N ASN A 659 17.30 23.65 -18.36
CA ASN A 659 18.53 24.11 -17.71
C ASN A 659 18.37 24.16 -16.19
N SER A 660 17.16 24.42 -15.71
CA SER A 660 16.82 24.51 -14.29
C SER A 660 16.94 23.18 -13.52
N ILE A 661 17.09 22.03 -14.19
CA ILE A 661 17.22 20.71 -13.53
C ILE A 661 18.37 20.65 -12.52
N VAL A 662 19.41 21.48 -12.71
CA VAL A 662 20.57 21.58 -11.82
C VAL A 662 20.27 22.24 -10.47
N ASN A 663 19.07 22.81 -10.30
CA ASN A 663 18.61 23.39 -9.04
C ASN A 663 17.98 22.36 -8.10
N LEU A 664 17.82 21.11 -8.55
CA LEU A 664 17.24 20.02 -7.76
C LEU A 664 18.26 19.42 -6.77
N HIS A 665 18.76 20.22 -5.83
CA HIS A 665 19.88 19.86 -4.96
C HIS A 665 19.67 18.58 -4.11
N ASN A 666 18.40 18.20 -3.87
CA ASN A 666 18.03 17.00 -3.12
C ASN A 666 17.81 15.75 -4.01
N LEU A 667 18.02 15.87 -5.33
CA LEU A 667 17.80 14.78 -6.26
C LEU A 667 18.80 13.64 -6.02
N ARG A 668 18.26 12.44 -5.80
CA ARG A 668 19.00 11.19 -5.55
C ARG A 668 18.95 10.26 -6.75
N SER A 669 17.87 10.31 -7.52
CA SER A 669 17.69 9.43 -8.69
C SER A 669 17.19 10.23 -9.87
N LEU A 670 17.95 10.15 -10.97
CA LEU A 670 17.57 10.66 -12.28
C LEU A 670 17.69 9.55 -13.31
N ASP A 671 16.55 9.01 -13.73
CA ASP A 671 16.48 7.92 -14.71
C ASP A 671 15.84 8.42 -16.02
N LEU A 672 16.63 8.36 -17.09
CA LEU A 672 16.29 8.81 -18.45
C LEU A 672 16.53 7.70 -19.47
N PHE A 673 16.49 6.44 -19.02
CA PHE A 673 16.69 5.28 -19.89
C PHE A 673 15.72 5.34 -21.09
N GLU A 674 16.20 5.05 -22.30
CA GLU A 674 15.39 5.05 -23.53
C GLU A 674 14.66 6.39 -23.82
N THR A 675 15.39 7.50 -23.70
CA THR A 675 14.94 8.85 -24.10
C THR A 675 15.69 9.37 -25.33
N GLY A 676 15.20 10.43 -25.96
CA GLY A 676 15.92 11.17 -27.01
C GLY A 676 16.99 12.15 -26.49
N VAL A 677 17.25 12.19 -25.18
CA VAL A 677 18.23 13.10 -24.57
C VAL A 677 19.64 12.60 -24.89
N VAL A 678 20.44 13.44 -25.56
CA VAL A 678 21.80 13.10 -26.02
C VAL A 678 22.90 13.75 -25.17
N GLY A 679 22.66 14.93 -24.60
CA GLY A 679 23.66 15.72 -23.86
C GLY A 679 23.31 15.93 -22.40
N MET A 680 24.33 15.98 -21.54
CA MET A 680 24.20 16.31 -20.13
C MET A 680 24.01 17.83 -19.94
N PRO A 681 23.07 18.30 -19.12
CA PRO A 681 22.90 19.73 -18.87
C PRO A 681 24.11 20.31 -18.14
N ALA A 682 24.53 21.51 -18.55
CA ALA A 682 25.66 22.20 -17.94
C ALA A 682 25.40 22.45 -16.45
N GLY A 683 26.32 22.01 -15.59
CA GLY A 683 26.21 22.19 -14.13
C GLY A 683 25.53 21.04 -13.39
N LEU A 684 25.28 19.87 -14.03
CA LEU A 684 24.74 18.68 -13.34
C LEU A 684 25.57 18.27 -12.10
N GLY A 685 26.87 18.59 -12.07
CA GLY A 685 27.73 18.42 -10.89
C GLY A 685 27.26 19.12 -9.61
N ARG A 686 26.27 20.02 -9.68
CA ARG A 686 25.61 20.63 -8.50
C ARG A 686 24.68 19.65 -7.76
N LEU A 687 24.32 18.52 -8.37
CA LEU A 687 23.44 17.50 -7.81
C LEU A 687 24.24 16.52 -6.93
N GLN A 688 24.81 17.02 -5.83
CA GLN A 688 25.77 16.26 -5.01
C GLN A 688 25.17 15.03 -4.33
N ASN A 689 23.85 15.00 -4.13
CA ASN A 689 23.13 13.88 -3.51
C ASN A 689 22.74 12.78 -4.50
N LEU A 690 23.11 12.90 -5.78
CA LEU A 690 22.70 11.97 -6.82
C LEU A 690 23.41 10.62 -6.65
N GLN A 691 22.60 9.56 -6.50
CA GLN A 691 23.01 8.17 -6.31
C GLN A 691 22.81 7.33 -7.57
N LEU A 692 21.75 7.60 -8.33
CA LEU A 692 21.45 6.91 -9.58
C LEU A 692 21.34 7.89 -10.74
N LEU A 693 22.09 7.63 -11.81
CA LEU A 693 22.05 8.38 -13.06
C LEU A 693 22.03 7.42 -14.25
N ARG A 694 20.98 7.46 -15.08
CA ARG A 694 20.86 6.56 -16.24
C ARG A 694 20.42 7.32 -17.49
N GLY A 695 20.89 6.87 -18.66
CA GLY A 695 20.39 7.34 -19.96
C GLY A 695 21.13 8.55 -20.55
N PHE A 696 22.33 8.87 -20.09
CA PHE A 696 23.19 9.90 -20.68
C PHE A 696 24.37 9.30 -21.43
N ASN A 697 24.91 10.04 -22.40
CA ASN A 697 26.26 9.82 -22.90
C ASN A 697 27.18 10.83 -22.19
N CYS A 698 28.04 10.35 -21.27
CA CYS A 698 28.80 11.22 -20.35
C CYS A 698 30.31 11.14 -20.59
N THR A 699 31.01 12.26 -20.41
CA THR A 699 32.48 12.25 -20.31
C THR A 699 32.94 12.09 -18.85
N MET A 700 34.07 11.42 -18.62
CA MET A 700 34.61 11.20 -17.27
C MET A 700 34.88 12.50 -16.47
N LYS A 701 35.02 13.66 -17.15
CA LYS A 701 35.26 14.96 -16.51
C LYS A 701 34.01 15.50 -15.82
N GLU A 702 32.84 15.19 -16.35
CA GLU A 702 31.54 15.64 -15.88
C GLU A 702 31.04 14.86 -14.65
N LEU A 703 31.46 13.61 -14.52
CA LEU A 703 31.08 12.73 -13.41
C LEU A 703 31.90 12.96 -12.13
N ARG A 704 33.10 13.56 -12.23
CA ARG A 704 34.01 13.75 -11.07
C ARG A 704 33.41 14.55 -9.92
N SER A 705 32.42 15.40 -10.19
CA SER A 705 31.74 16.20 -9.17
C SER A 705 30.61 15.47 -8.44
N LEU A 706 30.21 14.27 -8.88
CA LEU A 706 29.09 13.50 -8.31
C LEU A 706 29.61 12.39 -7.39
N SER A 707 30.03 12.76 -6.18
CA SER A 707 30.69 11.85 -5.23
C SER A 707 29.78 10.76 -4.65
N CYS A 708 28.46 10.95 -4.69
CA CYS A 708 27.48 10.02 -4.11
C CYS A 708 26.93 9.00 -5.13
N LEU A 709 27.40 9.02 -6.38
CA LEU A 709 26.89 8.18 -7.45
C LEU A 709 27.27 6.70 -7.22
N THR A 710 26.26 5.84 -7.10
CA THR A 710 26.40 4.39 -6.87
C THR A 710 25.99 3.55 -8.07
N ASP A 711 25.07 4.05 -8.92
CA ASP A 711 24.59 3.37 -10.12
C ASP A 711 24.64 4.33 -11.32
N LEU A 712 25.34 3.92 -12.38
CA LEU A 712 25.49 4.68 -13.62
C LEU A 712 25.23 3.77 -14.82
N SER A 713 24.29 4.17 -15.68
CA SER A 713 24.08 3.55 -17.00
C SER A 713 24.24 4.59 -18.10
N ILE A 714 25.20 4.36 -18.99
CA ILE A 714 25.57 5.24 -20.10
C ILE A 714 24.95 4.68 -21.40
N LYS A 715 24.53 5.57 -22.32
CA LYS A 715 24.01 5.21 -23.66
C LYS A 715 25.11 4.86 -24.66
#